data_AF-A0A1C5U5W0-F1
#
_entry.id   AF-A0A1C5U5W0-F1
#
_cell.length_a   1.000
_cell.length_b   1.000
_cell.length_c   1.000
_cell.angle_alpha   90.00
_cell.angle_beta   90.00
_cell.angle_gamma   90.00
#
_symmetry.space_group_name_H-M   'P 1'
#
loop_
_entity.id
_entity.type
_entity.pdbx_description
1 polymer ?
#
loop_
_entity_poly.entity_id
_entity_poly.type
_entity_poly.pdbx_seq_one_letter_code
_entity_poly.pdbx_strand_id
1 'polypeptide(L)'
;MSVKIALAGNPNSGKTTLFNALTGSNQFVGNWPGVTVEKKEGKLKGHKDVVIMDLPGIYSLSPYTLEEVVARNYLIGERPDAIINIVDGTNIERNLYLTTQIMELGIPVIMAVNMADLLEKNGDKIHLNKLSEKLGCEVVSISALKGTGIKEAAEKAVKLANARKVIEPAHEFSAKAEEIISAVENRLTGIVPAEQERFFAIKLLEKDDKIASQMKSAPDVSAEIKEMEDAFDDDTESIITNERYVYISSIIGDCVTKNRAKEMSTSDKIDRIVTNRWLALPIFAVIMWIVYYVSVTTVGAILTDWTNDTLFGEWIIPAAQSFFEGIGCANWLTGLIVDGIISGVGAVLGFVPQMLVLFFFLAILESCGYMARVAFIMDRIFRKFGLSGKSFIPMLIGTGCGVPGVMASRTIENDRDRKMTIMTTTFIPCGAKLPIIALIAGAIFNGASWVAPSAYFVGIAAIICSGIILKKTKMFAGDPAPFVMELPAYHMPTAGNVLRSMWERGWSFIKKAGTIITLSTIVVWFLLNFGWVNGHFGMLNFDGLEGAAMEAAQAECILAKIGNLIAWIFTPLGWGNWKMAVAAITGLVAKENVVGTFGQLFGFAEVAEDGTEIWGQLAGSMTVAAGYSFLVFNLLCAPCFAAMGAIKREMNNAKWFWFAIGYQCVLAYIVSLCIYQIGTLAMGGGFGLGTIVAFILILGFVYLLFRPYKESKTLNVNVRSVAGAK
;
A
#
# COMPACT_ATOMS: atom_id res chain seq x y z
N MET A 1 -22.70 -35.03 -9.45
CA MET A 1 -21.53 -34.17 -9.19
C MET A 1 -21.79 -32.84 -9.85
N SER A 2 -21.62 -31.73 -9.15
CA SER A 2 -21.74 -30.40 -9.76
C SER A 2 -20.53 -30.13 -10.64
N VAL A 3 -20.75 -29.65 -11.87
CA VAL A 3 -19.68 -29.24 -12.79
C VAL A 3 -19.04 -27.96 -12.26
N LYS A 4 -17.71 -27.94 -12.13
CA LYS A 4 -16.92 -26.78 -11.69
C LYS A 4 -16.27 -26.11 -12.89
N ILE A 5 -16.56 -24.84 -13.11
CA ILE A 5 -15.95 -24.02 -14.17
C ILE A 5 -15.16 -22.89 -13.51
N ALA A 6 -13.88 -22.73 -13.87
CA ALA A 6 -13.06 -21.62 -13.40
C ALA A 6 -13.07 -20.45 -14.39
N LEU A 7 -13.21 -19.22 -13.90
CA LEU A 7 -12.91 -18.00 -14.66
C LEU A 7 -11.46 -17.61 -14.39
N ALA A 8 -10.63 -17.63 -15.43
CA ALA A 8 -9.24 -17.20 -15.38
C ALA A 8 -9.02 -16.04 -16.36
N GLY A 9 -7.99 -15.21 -16.12
CA GLY A 9 -7.65 -14.11 -17.01
C GLY A 9 -6.85 -13.01 -16.32
N ASN A 10 -6.31 -12.09 -17.12
CA ASN A 10 -5.54 -10.96 -16.63
C ASN A 10 -6.37 -10.02 -15.75
N PRO A 11 -5.75 -9.27 -14.82
CA PRO A 11 -6.39 -8.12 -14.19
C PRO A 11 -6.98 -7.17 -15.23
N ASN A 12 -8.16 -6.63 -14.96
CA ASN A 12 -8.89 -5.71 -15.83
C ASN A 12 -9.38 -6.27 -17.19
N SER A 13 -9.28 -7.57 -17.46
CA SER A 13 -9.84 -8.18 -18.68
C SER A 13 -11.39 -8.25 -18.69
N GLY A 14 -12.06 -7.74 -17.66
CA GLY A 14 -13.52 -7.76 -17.49
C GLY A 14 -14.07 -9.02 -16.80
N LYS A 15 -13.21 -9.80 -16.15
CA LYS A 15 -13.57 -11.03 -15.41
C LYS A 15 -14.69 -10.84 -14.38
N THR A 16 -14.58 -9.86 -13.49
CA THR A 16 -15.60 -9.59 -12.47
C THR A 16 -16.95 -9.21 -13.10
N THR A 17 -16.92 -8.46 -14.21
CA THR A 17 -18.13 -8.09 -14.97
C THR A 17 -18.79 -9.34 -15.57
N LEU A 18 -17.99 -10.24 -16.17
CA LEU A 18 -18.47 -11.51 -16.71
C LEU A 18 -19.05 -12.41 -15.62
N PHE A 19 -18.36 -12.54 -14.49
CA PHE A 19 -18.81 -13.32 -13.33
C PHE A 19 -20.19 -12.86 -12.86
N ASN A 20 -20.36 -11.56 -12.62
CA ASN A 20 -21.63 -10.97 -12.19
C ASN A 20 -22.74 -11.18 -13.23
N ALA A 21 -22.42 -11.10 -14.52
CA ALA A 21 -23.38 -11.36 -15.59
C ALA A 21 -23.87 -12.81 -15.57
N LEU A 22 -22.96 -13.78 -15.39
CA LEU A 22 -23.22 -15.22 -15.39
C LEU A 22 -23.94 -15.72 -14.12
N THR A 23 -23.61 -15.18 -12.94
CA THR A 23 -24.13 -15.68 -11.64
C THR A 23 -25.26 -14.82 -11.06
N GLY A 24 -25.28 -13.51 -11.36
CA GLY A 24 -26.26 -12.57 -10.81
C GLY A 24 -26.10 -12.38 -9.30
N SER A 25 -27.20 -12.44 -8.56
CA SER A 25 -27.20 -12.29 -7.10
C SER A 25 -26.81 -13.56 -6.33
N ASN A 26 -26.70 -14.71 -7.00
CA ASN A 26 -26.40 -16.00 -6.37
C ASN A 26 -24.88 -16.24 -6.26
N GLN A 27 -24.19 -15.32 -5.61
CA GLN A 27 -22.75 -15.37 -5.37
C GLN A 27 -22.43 -15.39 -3.88
N PHE A 28 -21.43 -16.18 -3.52
CA PHE A 28 -20.83 -16.24 -2.20
C PHE A 28 -19.43 -15.62 -2.26
N VAL A 29 -19.14 -14.73 -1.32
CA VAL A 29 -17.83 -14.06 -1.20
C VAL A 29 -17.24 -14.40 0.17
N GLY A 30 -16.07 -15.03 0.14
CA GLY A 30 -15.27 -15.35 1.33
C GLY A 30 -13.79 -15.08 1.07
N ASN A 31 -12.91 -15.70 1.86
CA ASN A 31 -11.47 -15.68 1.64
C ASN A 31 -10.96 -17.09 1.33
N TRP A 32 -9.91 -17.19 0.53
CA TRP A 32 -9.20 -18.45 0.34
C TRP A 32 -8.55 -18.92 1.66
N PRO A 33 -8.50 -20.24 1.93
CA PRO A 33 -7.94 -20.75 3.19
C PRO A 33 -6.52 -20.25 3.45
N GLY A 34 -6.30 -19.65 4.63
CA GLY A 34 -4.98 -19.22 5.08
C GLY A 34 -4.43 -17.94 4.45
N VAL A 35 -5.18 -17.26 3.58
CA VAL A 35 -4.74 -16.02 2.92
C VAL A 35 -5.86 -14.97 2.88
N THR A 36 -5.50 -13.71 2.63
CA THR A 36 -6.45 -12.57 2.55
C THR A 36 -7.04 -12.37 1.15
N VAL A 37 -6.81 -13.30 0.23
CA VAL A 37 -7.31 -13.21 -1.15
C VAL A 37 -8.80 -13.55 -1.15
N GLU A 38 -9.61 -12.70 -1.77
CA GLU A 38 -11.06 -12.91 -1.90
C GLU A 38 -11.34 -14.17 -2.74
N LYS A 39 -12.26 -15.02 -2.27
CA LYS A 39 -12.80 -16.17 -2.98
C LYS A 39 -14.25 -15.88 -3.37
N LYS A 40 -14.55 -15.85 -4.67
CA LYS A 40 -15.92 -15.66 -5.17
C LYS A 40 -16.38 -16.90 -5.93
N GLU A 41 -17.56 -17.39 -5.56
CA GLU A 41 -18.16 -18.60 -6.12
C GLU A 41 -19.65 -18.33 -6.35
N GLY A 42 -20.20 -18.80 -7.46
CA GLY A 42 -21.62 -18.60 -7.76
C GLY A 42 -22.18 -19.66 -8.69
N LYS A 43 -23.50 -19.86 -8.64
CA LYS A 43 -24.17 -20.80 -9.54
C LYS A 43 -24.44 -20.14 -10.89
N LEU A 44 -24.19 -20.85 -11.99
CA LEU A 44 -24.50 -20.36 -13.33
C LEU A 44 -26.01 -20.17 -13.51
N LYS A 45 -26.45 -19.01 -14.01
CA LYS A 45 -27.85 -18.77 -14.36
C LYS A 45 -28.33 -19.79 -15.38
N GLY A 46 -29.43 -20.47 -15.07
CA GLY A 46 -30.02 -21.51 -15.93
C GLY A 46 -29.48 -22.93 -15.68
N HIS A 47 -28.36 -23.08 -14.96
CA HIS A 47 -27.76 -24.39 -14.66
C HIS A 47 -27.49 -24.54 -13.16
N LYS A 48 -28.41 -25.18 -12.42
CA LYS A 48 -28.30 -25.32 -10.95
C LYS A 48 -27.14 -26.21 -10.49
N ASP A 49 -26.66 -27.09 -11.37
CA ASP A 49 -25.60 -28.05 -11.11
C ASP A 49 -24.22 -27.57 -11.58
N VAL A 50 -24.11 -26.34 -12.09
CA VAL A 50 -22.85 -25.74 -12.56
C VAL A 50 -22.44 -24.63 -11.60
N VAL A 51 -21.23 -24.77 -11.06
CA VAL A 51 -20.60 -23.82 -10.15
C VAL A 51 -19.51 -23.08 -10.91
N ILE A 52 -19.56 -21.75 -10.90
CA ILE A 52 -18.53 -20.88 -11.44
C ILE A 52 -17.67 -20.39 -10.29
N MET A 53 -16.36 -20.62 -10.40
CA MET A 53 -15.36 -20.08 -9.50
C MET A 53 -14.60 -18.94 -10.16
N ASP A 54 -14.60 -17.77 -9.52
CA ASP A 54 -13.82 -16.63 -9.97
C ASP A 54 -12.41 -16.73 -9.40
N LEU A 55 -11.40 -17.00 -10.23
CA LEU A 55 -10.01 -16.98 -9.80
C LEU A 55 -9.52 -15.53 -9.70
N PRO A 56 -8.56 -15.21 -8.83
CA PRO A 56 -7.89 -13.91 -8.84
C PRO A 56 -7.38 -13.57 -10.25
N GLY A 57 -7.39 -12.29 -10.61
CA GLY A 57 -6.78 -11.85 -11.87
C GLY A 57 -5.26 -12.01 -11.79
N ILE A 58 -4.66 -12.73 -12.73
CA ILE A 58 -3.24 -13.10 -12.72
C ILE A 58 -2.61 -12.84 -14.07
N TYR A 59 -1.31 -12.54 -14.12
CA TYR A 59 -0.58 -12.39 -15.40
C TYR A 59 0.14 -13.67 -15.81
N SER A 60 0.45 -14.53 -14.84
CA SER A 60 1.17 -15.78 -15.03
C SER A 60 0.75 -16.80 -13.96
N LEU A 61 1.14 -18.06 -14.12
CA LEU A 61 1.08 -19.11 -13.11
C LEU A 61 2.41 -19.23 -12.33
N SER A 62 3.20 -18.15 -12.28
CA SER A 62 4.44 -18.09 -11.50
C SER A 62 4.16 -17.66 -10.05
N PRO A 63 5.06 -17.92 -9.09
CA PRO A 63 4.76 -17.85 -7.66
C PRO A 63 5.00 -16.48 -7.01
N TYR A 64 4.95 -15.36 -7.75
CA TYR A 64 5.38 -14.04 -7.25
C TYR A 64 4.36 -13.40 -6.32
N THR A 65 3.07 -13.63 -6.56
CA THR A 65 1.96 -13.01 -5.82
C THR A 65 1.11 -14.06 -5.10
N LEU A 66 0.36 -13.67 -4.07
CA LEU A 66 -0.55 -14.59 -3.39
C LEU A 66 -1.69 -15.02 -4.32
N GLU A 67 -2.15 -14.09 -5.17
CA GLU A 67 -3.17 -14.29 -6.19
C GLU A 67 -2.77 -15.38 -7.18
N GLU A 68 -1.54 -15.32 -7.71
CA GLU A 68 -1.02 -16.33 -8.64
C GLU A 68 -0.87 -17.69 -7.95
N VAL A 69 -0.36 -17.73 -6.72
CA VAL A 69 -0.23 -18.97 -5.95
C VAL A 69 -1.59 -19.61 -5.70
N VAL A 70 -2.60 -18.80 -5.34
CA VAL A 70 -3.97 -19.27 -5.10
C VAL A 70 -4.60 -19.82 -6.37
N ALA A 71 -4.54 -19.06 -7.47
CA ALA A 71 -5.11 -19.48 -8.74
C ALA A 71 -4.43 -20.76 -9.26
N ARG A 72 -3.10 -20.83 -9.18
CA ARG A 72 -2.32 -22.00 -9.55
C ARG A 72 -2.66 -23.23 -8.70
N ASN A 73 -2.65 -23.10 -7.38
CA ASN A 73 -2.95 -24.23 -6.49
C ASN A 73 -4.37 -24.75 -6.70
N TYR A 74 -5.33 -23.87 -6.98
CA TYR A 74 -6.68 -24.29 -7.34
C TYR A 74 -6.71 -25.06 -8.67
N LEU A 75 -6.06 -24.53 -9.71
CA LEU A 75 -6.02 -25.16 -11.03
C LEU A 75 -5.33 -26.53 -11.01
N ILE A 76 -4.23 -26.67 -10.26
CA ILE A 76 -3.48 -27.94 -10.16
C ILE A 76 -4.18 -28.93 -9.21
N GLY A 77 -4.61 -28.47 -8.03
CA GLY A 77 -5.06 -29.34 -6.95
C GLY A 77 -6.56 -29.68 -7.00
N GLU A 78 -7.42 -28.67 -7.13
CA GLU A 78 -8.89 -28.87 -7.20
C GLU A 78 -9.35 -29.28 -8.59
N ARG A 79 -8.59 -28.89 -9.63
CA ARG A 79 -8.74 -29.27 -11.04
C ARG A 79 -10.18 -29.10 -11.56
N PRO A 80 -10.59 -27.87 -11.96
CA PRO A 80 -11.93 -27.64 -12.49
C PRO A 80 -12.19 -28.45 -13.77
N ASP A 81 -13.46 -28.72 -14.07
CA ASP A 81 -13.87 -29.49 -15.25
C ASP A 81 -13.67 -28.70 -16.57
N ALA A 82 -13.71 -27.37 -16.51
CA ALA A 82 -13.37 -26.48 -17.62
C ALA A 82 -12.92 -25.10 -17.12
N ILE A 83 -12.23 -24.35 -17.99
CA ILE A 83 -11.79 -22.98 -17.75
C ILE A 83 -12.38 -22.07 -18.83
N ILE A 84 -13.03 -20.98 -18.41
CA ILE A 84 -13.32 -19.84 -19.27
C ILE A 84 -12.17 -18.86 -19.07
N ASN A 85 -11.27 -18.80 -20.05
CA ASN A 85 -10.13 -17.90 -20.05
C ASN A 85 -10.51 -16.58 -20.74
N ILE A 86 -10.50 -15.48 -19.99
CA ILE A 86 -10.98 -14.18 -20.42
C ILE A 86 -9.81 -13.33 -20.87
N VAL A 87 -9.80 -13.02 -22.16
CA VAL A 87 -8.72 -12.33 -22.87
C VAL A 87 -9.22 -10.95 -23.27
N ASP A 88 -8.52 -9.89 -22.88
CA ASP A 88 -8.80 -8.54 -23.40
C ASP A 88 -8.41 -8.47 -24.87
N GLY A 89 -9.40 -8.32 -25.76
CA GLY A 89 -9.16 -8.24 -27.20
C GLY A 89 -8.32 -7.02 -27.60
N THR A 90 -8.35 -5.93 -26.85
CA THR A 90 -7.55 -4.72 -27.14
C THR A 90 -6.06 -4.94 -26.87
N ASN A 91 -5.71 -5.85 -25.98
CA ASN A 91 -4.34 -6.23 -25.63
C ASN A 91 -4.11 -7.75 -25.67
N ILE A 92 -4.49 -8.36 -26.79
CA ILE A 92 -4.50 -9.82 -26.95
C ILE A 92 -3.13 -10.47 -26.74
N GLU A 93 -2.05 -9.88 -27.27
CA GLU A 93 -0.67 -10.41 -27.14
C GLU A 93 -0.27 -10.68 -25.71
N ARG A 94 -0.51 -9.71 -24.83
CA ARG A 94 -0.16 -9.85 -23.43
C ARG A 94 -1.07 -10.83 -22.67
N ASN A 95 -2.33 -10.96 -23.08
CA ASN A 95 -3.27 -11.90 -22.46
C ASN A 95 -3.01 -13.36 -22.92
N LEU A 96 -2.47 -13.54 -24.13
CA LEU A 96 -2.10 -14.88 -24.61
C LEU A 96 -0.94 -15.49 -23.82
N TYR A 97 -0.12 -14.68 -23.13
CA TYR A 97 0.94 -15.19 -22.24
C TYR A 97 0.38 -16.13 -21.17
N LEU A 98 -0.61 -15.66 -20.38
CA LEU A 98 -1.30 -16.51 -19.40
C LEU A 98 -2.02 -17.69 -20.07
N THR A 99 -2.63 -17.46 -21.23
CA THR A 99 -3.36 -18.49 -21.98
C THR A 99 -2.47 -19.69 -22.29
N THR A 100 -1.24 -19.48 -22.76
CA THR A 100 -0.31 -20.57 -23.08
C THR A 100 -0.04 -21.46 -21.85
N GLN A 101 0.14 -20.86 -20.68
CA GLN A 101 0.38 -21.58 -19.42
C GLN A 101 -0.88 -22.32 -18.92
N ILE A 102 -2.07 -21.74 -19.11
CA ILE A 102 -3.32 -22.41 -18.74
C ILE A 102 -3.54 -23.66 -19.60
N MET A 103 -3.21 -23.59 -20.89
CA MET A 103 -3.35 -24.73 -21.81
C MET A 103 -2.43 -25.90 -21.44
N GLU A 104 -1.26 -25.63 -20.84
CA GLU A 104 -0.32 -26.68 -20.39
C GLU A 104 -0.84 -27.52 -19.22
N LEU A 105 -1.90 -27.09 -18.54
CA LEU A 105 -2.49 -27.83 -17.43
C LEU A 105 -3.39 -29.01 -17.88
N GLY A 106 -3.66 -29.12 -19.19
CA GLY A 106 -4.51 -30.16 -19.77
C GLY A 106 -6.01 -30.04 -19.46
N ILE A 107 -6.44 -28.95 -18.82
CA ILE A 107 -7.85 -28.69 -18.50
C ILE A 107 -8.56 -28.13 -19.74
N PRO A 108 -9.81 -28.51 -20.05
CA PRO A 108 -10.55 -27.93 -21.17
C PRO A 108 -10.69 -26.40 -21.07
N VAL A 109 -10.18 -25.67 -22.07
CA VAL A 109 -10.24 -24.20 -22.11
C VAL A 109 -11.18 -23.72 -23.19
N ILE A 110 -12.02 -22.74 -22.85
CA ILE A 110 -12.66 -21.85 -23.81
C ILE A 110 -12.12 -20.43 -23.64
N MET A 111 -11.66 -19.85 -24.73
CA MET A 111 -11.20 -18.46 -24.75
C MET A 111 -12.38 -17.53 -25.01
N ALA A 112 -12.65 -16.63 -24.07
CA ALA A 112 -13.61 -15.55 -24.21
C ALA A 112 -12.87 -14.23 -24.48
N VAL A 113 -12.81 -13.84 -25.75
CA VAL A 113 -12.21 -12.56 -26.19
C VAL A 113 -13.17 -11.42 -25.85
N ASN A 114 -12.87 -10.68 -24.80
CA ASN A 114 -13.69 -9.61 -24.26
C ASN A 114 -13.36 -8.24 -24.87
N MET A 115 -14.21 -7.25 -24.55
CA MET A 115 -14.13 -5.88 -25.07
C MET A 115 -14.35 -5.79 -26.59
N ALA A 116 -15.18 -6.68 -27.15
CA ALA A 116 -15.55 -6.65 -28.56
C ALA A 116 -16.10 -5.29 -29.02
N ASP A 117 -16.79 -4.57 -28.13
CA ASP A 117 -17.31 -3.23 -28.40
C ASP A 117 -16.21 -2.17 -28.58
N LEU A 118 -15.07 -2.31 -27.90
CA LEU A 118 -13.91 -1.44 -28.11
C LEU A 118 -13.17 -1.80 -29.40
N LEU A 119 -13.07 -3.09 -29.74
CA LEU A 119 -12.50 -3.55 -31.00
C LEU A 119 -13.29 -2.96 -32.19
N GLU A 120 -14.62 -3.05 -32.15
CA GLU A 120 -15.51 -2.45 -33.16
C GLU A 120 -15.30 -0.93 -33.27
N LYS A 121 -15.19 -0.24 -32.12
CA LYS A 121 -14.98 1.22 -32.07
C LYS A 121 -13.61 1.64 -32.61
N ASN A 122 -12.56 0.85 -32.35
CA ASN A 122 -11.21 1.09 -32.86
C ASN A 122 -11.05 0.63 -34.31
N GLY A 123 -11.97 -0.20 -34.81
CA GLY A 123 -11.94 -0.81 -36.13
C GLY A 123 -11.02 -2.02 -36.23
N ASP A 124 -10.51 -2.54 -35.12
CA ASP A 124 -9.64 -3.71 -35.09
C ASP A 124 -10.45 -4.99 -35.30
N LYS A 125 -9.90 -5.95 -36.06
CA LYS A 125 -10.55 -7.24 -36.34
C LYS A 125 -9.71 -8.39 -35.82
N ILE A 126 -10.35 -9.27 -35.05
CA ILE A 126 -9.77 -10.52 -34.57
C ILE A 126 -10.46 -11.68 -35.30
N HIS A 127 -9.67 -12.47 -36.02
CA HIS A 127 -10.15 -13.63 -36.78
C HIS A 127 -10.28 -14.84 -35.87
N LEU A 128 -11.43 -14.96 -35.19
CA LEU A 128 -11.68 -15.97 -34.16
C LEU A 128 -11.41 -17.42 -34.63
N ASN A 129 -11.78 -17.75 -35.88
CA ASN A 129 -11.58 -19.09 -36.42
C ASN A 129 -10.10 -19.46 -36.54
N LYS A 130 -9.27 -18.55 -37.06
CA LYS A 130 -7.82 -18.76 -37.16
C LYS A 130 -7.16 -18.86 -35.80
N LEU A 131 -7.60 -18.02 -34.86
CA LEU A 131 -7.10 -18.04 -33.49
C LEU A 131 -7.46 -19.36 -32.79
N SER A 132 -8.67 -19.87 -33.03
CA SER A 132 -9.13 -21.14 -32.50
C SER A 132 -8.34 -22.33 -33.06
N GLU A 133 -8.05 -22.33 -34.36
CA GLU A 133 -7.24 -23.34 -35.02
C GLU A 133 -5.80 -23.34 -34.51
N LYS A 134 -5.14 -22.19 -34.44
CA LYS A 134 -3.74 -22.09 -33.98
C LYS A 134 -3.57 -22.40 -32.49
N LEU A 135 -4.54 -22.06 -31.65
CA LEU A 135 -4.45 -22.32 -30.21
C LEU A 135 -5.00 -23.69 -29.80
N GLY A 136 -5.71 -24.40 -30.69
CA GLY A 136 -6.32 -25.69 -30.36
C GLY A 136 -7.44 -25.62 -29.31
N CYS A 137 -8.04 -24.44 -29.11
CA CYS A 137 -9.14 -24.23 -28.15
C CYS A 137 -10.30 -23.46 -28.79
N GLU A 138 -11.53 -23.64 -28.30
CA GLU A 138 -12.67 -22.87 -28.78
C GLU A 138 -12.54 -21.39 -28.39
N VAL A 139 -12.81 -20.49 -29.34
CA VAL A 139 -12.74 -19.03 -29.14
C VAL A 139 -14.10 -18.40 -29.38
N VAL A 140 -14.56 -17.56 -28.46
CA VAL A 140 -15.81 -16.80 -28.55
C VAL A 140 -15.54 -15.32 -28.29
N SER A 141 -16.14 -14.44 -29.08
CA SER A 141 -16.11 -12.99 -28.83
C SER A 141 -17.26 -12.59 -27.92
N ILE A 142 -16.95 -11.79 -26.88
CA ILE A 142 -17.91 -11.32 -25.89
C ILE A 142 -17.76 -9.81 -25.64
N SER A 143 -18.85 -9.19 -25.16
CA SER A 143 -18.77 -7.91 -24.45
C SER A 143 -19.44 -8.08 -23.10
N ALA A 144 -18.63 -8.19 -22.05
CA ALA A 144 -19.12 -8.30 -20.67
C ALA A 144 -19.98 -7.09 -20.27
N LEU A 145 -19.66 -5.90 -20.80
CA LEU A 145 -20.40 -4.65 -20.54
C LEU A 145 -21.77 -4.63 -21.22
N LYS A 146 -21.85 -5.05 -22.50
CA LYS A 146 -23.11 -5.06 -23.26
C LYS A 146 -23.94 -6.34 -23.09
N GLY A 147 -23.38 -7.38 -22.46
CA GLY A 147 -24.06 -8.65 -22.27
C GLY A 147 -24.07 -9.58 -23.50
N THR A 148 -23.26 -9.29 -24.53
CA THR A 148 -23.24 -10.06 -25.79
C THR A 148 -22.25 -11.22 -25.73
N GLY A 149 -22.60 -12.38 -26.31
CA GLY A 149 -21.74 -13.57 -26.39
C GLY A 149 -21.53 -14.35 -25.08
N ILE A 150 -21.94 -13.79 -23.92
CA ILE A 150 -21.69 -14.36 -22.59
C ILE A 150 -22.36 -15.74 -22.40
N LYS A 151 -23.62 -15.87 -22.84
CA LYS A 151 -24.36 -17.14 -22.73
C LYS A 151 -23.74 -18.23 -23.59
N GLU A 152 -23.32 -17.88 -24.80
CA GLU A 152 -22.67 -18.81 -25.73
C GLU A 152 -21.37 -19.36 -25.16
N ALA A 153 -20.53 -18.50 -24.59
CA ALA A 153 -19.29 -18.90 -23.92
C ALA A 153 -19.55 -19.86 -22.74
N ALA A 154 -20.58 -19.58 -21.93
CA ALA A 154 -20.94 -20.45 -20.80
C ALA A 154 -21.49 -21.80 -21.26
N GLU A 155 -22.37 -21.84 -22.26
CA GLU A 155 -22.94 -23.08 -22.79
C GLU A 155 -21.86 -23.98 -23.42
N LYS A 156 -20.91 -23.40 -24.15
CA LYS A 156 -19.75 -24.14 -24.70
C LYS A 156 -18.84 -24.66 -23.58
N ALA A 157 -18.57 -23.86 -22.54
CA ALA A 157 -17.82 -24.32 -21.37
C ALA A 157 -18.47 -25.53 -20.69
N VAL A 158 -19.80 -25.51 -20.52
CA VAL A 158 -20.55 -26.63 -19.93
C VAL A 158 -20.48 -27.87 -20.83
N LYS A 159 -20.55 -27.71 -22.16
CA LYS A 159 -20.38 -28.84 -23.10
C LYS A 159 -18.98 -29.45 -23.01
N LEU A 160 -17.94 -28.61 -22.98
CA LEU A 160 -16.54 -29.06 -22.83
C LEU A 160 -16.32 -29.80 -21.51
N ALA A 161 -16.83 -29.24 -20.40
CA ALA A 161 -16.74 -29.86 -19.09
C ALA A 161 -17.40 -31.24 -19.04
N ASN A 162 -18.56 -31.41 -19.68
CA ASN A 162 -19.24 -32.70 -19.76
C ASN A 162 -18.55 -33.70 -20.69
N ALA A 163 -17.88 -33.22 -21.74
CA ALA A 163 -17.16 -34.07 -22.68
C ALA A 163 -15.88 -34.69 -22.09
N ARG A 164 -15.32 -34.09 -21.01
CA ARG A 164 -14.08 -34.54 -20.34
C ARG A 164 -12.92 -34.83 -21.29
N LYS A 165 -12.84 -34.07 -22.39
CA LYS A 165 -11.81 -34.26 -23.40
C LYS A 165 -10.51 -33.62 -22.90
N VAL A 166 -9.47 -34.42 -22.73
CA VAL A 166 -8.11 -33.90 -22.47
C VAL A 166 -7.68 -33.09 -23.69
N ILE A 167 -7.18 -31.87 -23.46
CA ILE A 167 -6.65 -31.00 -24.51
C ILE A 167 -5.13 -31.10 -24.47
N GLU A 168 -4.54 -31.53 -25.58
CA GLU A 168 -3.09 -31.43 -25.79
C GLU A 168 -2.72 -29.99 -26.18
N PRO A 169 -1.68 -29.41 -25.59
CA PRO A 169 -1.28 -28.05 -25.92
C PRO A 169 -0.83 -27.96 -27.39
N ALA A 170 -1.43 -27.05 -28.16
CA ALA A 170 -1.07 -26.86 -29.57
C ALA A 170 0.21 -26.02 -29.80
N HIS A 171 0.85 -25.53 -28.73
CA HIS A 171 2.00 -24.65 -28.86
C HIS A 171 3.31 -25.42 -28.84
N GLU A 172 4.19 -25.08 -29.77
CA GLU A 172 5.55 -25.62 -29.88
C GLU A 172 6.54 -24.46 -29.78
N PHE A 173 7.56 -24.62 -28.95
CA PHE A 173 8.72 -23.73 -28.87
C PHE A 173 9.77 -24.13 -29.93
N SER A 174 10.91 -23.44 -29.94
CA SER A 174 12.02 -23.80 -30.81
C SER A 174 12.45 -25.27 -30.61
N ALA A 175 12.91 -25.91 -31.69
CA ALA A 175 13.24 -27.34 -31.68
C ALA A 175 14.22 -27.74 -30.56
N LYS A 176 15.17 -26.85 -30.22
CA LYS A 176 16.13 -27.10 -29.13
C LYS A 176 15.48 -26.96 -27.75
N ALA A 177 14.58 -25.99 -27.56
CA ALA A 177 13.85 -25.85 -26.30
C ALA A 177 12.92 -27.05 -26.08
N GLU A 178 12.22 -27.53 -27.11
CA GLU A 178 11.36 -28.71 -27.03
C GLU A 178 12.14 -29.99 -26.72
N GLU A 179 13.33 -30.19 -27.31
CA GLU A 179 14.19 -31.34 -26.99
C GLU A 179 14.49 -31.42 -25.49
N ILE A 180 14.82 -30.29 -24.87
CA ILE A 180 15.15 -30.20 -23.44
C ILE A 180 13.89 -30.38 -22.58
N ILE A 181 12.77 -29.76 -22.96
CA ILE A 181 11.49 -29.90 -22.24
C ILE A 181 11.04 -31.36 -22.25
N SER A 182 11.06 -32.02 -23.40
CA SER A 182 10.72 -33.44 -23.52
C SER A 182 11.66 -34.34 -22.72
N ALA A 183 12.95 -33.99 -22.58
CA ALA A 183 13.86 -34.73 -21.70
C ALA A 183 13.43 -34.67 -20.23
N VAL A 184 12.93 -33.51 -19.78
CA VAL A 184 12.37 -33.35 -18.42
C VAL A 184 11.01 -34.03 -18.26
N GLU A 185 10.13 -33.94 -19.26
CA GLU A 185 8.82 -34.63 -19.26
C GLU A 185 8.99 -36.14 -19.07
N ASN A 186 9.92 -36.77 -19.79
CA ASN A 186 10.24 -38.19 -19.65
C ASN A 186 10.72 -38.59 -18.24
N ARG A 187 11.33 -37.66 -17.49
CA ARG A 187 11.74 -37.89 -16.08
C ARG A 187 10.57 -37.73 -15.11
N LEU A 188 9.53 -37.02 -15.51
CA LEU A 188 8.32 -36.80 -14.72
C LEU A 188 7.25 -37.88 -14.92
N THR A 189 7.41 -38.72 -15.94
CA THR A 189 6.48 -39.81 -16.25
C THR A 189 6.26 -40.71 -15.04
N GLY A 190 5.00 -40.78 -14.57
CA GLY A 190 4.60 -41.57 -13.40
C GLY A 190 4.77 -40.88 -12.04
N ILE A 191 5.35 -39.67 -11.99
CA ILE A 191 5.44 -38.83 -10.77
C ILE A 191 4.24 -37.88 -10.70
N VAL A 192 3.89 -37.28 -11.82
CA VAL A 192 2.74 -36.36 -11.98
C VAL A 192 1.73 -36.94 -12.98
N PRO A 193 0.47 -36.48 -13.00
CA PRO A 193 -0.48 -36.88 -14.03
C PRO A 193 0.04 -36.54 -15.43
N ALA A 194 -0.12 -37.44 -16.40
CA ALA A 194 0.37 -37.28 -17.77
C ALA A 194 -0.03 -35.95 -18.42
N GLU A 195 -1.26 -35.51 -18.14
CA GLU A 195 -1.84 -34.27 -18.67
C GLU A 195 -1.19 -32.99 -18.13
N GLN A 196 -0.35 -33.10 -17.09
CA GLN A 196 0.34 -31.99 -16.44
C GLN A 196 1.87 -32.07 -16.59
N GLU A 197 2.39 -33.13 -17.23
CA GLU A 197 3.85 -33.36 -17.36
C GLU A 197 4.57 -32.14 -17.94
N ARG A 198 4.04 -31.56 -19.01
CA ARG A 198 4.58 -30.35 -19.65
C ARG A 198 4.64 -29.15 -18.70
N PHE A 199 3.54 -28.87 -17.99
CA PHE A 199 3.48 -27.76 -17.05
C PHE A 199 4.53 -27.91 -15.93
N PHE A 200 4.66 -29.11 -15.35
CA PHE A 200 5.65 -29.38 -14.31
C PHE A 200 7.08 -29.35 -14.86
N ALA A 201 7.31 -29.83 -16.07
CA ALA A 201 8.61 -29.79 -16.72
C ALA A 201 9.10 -28.35 -16.92
N ILE A 202 8.25 -27.49 -17.48
CA ILE A 202 8.57 -26.08 -17.69
C ILE A 202 8.81 -25.38 -16.34
N LYS A 203 7.97 -25.62 -15.32
CA LYS A 203 8.15 -24.99 -14.00
C LYS A 203 9.41 -25.44 -13.26
N LEU A 204 9.85 -26.67 -13.47
CA LEU A 204 11.13 -27.16 -12.96
C LEU A 204 12.31 -26.49 -13.68
N LEU A 205 12.24 -26.31 -14.99
CA LEU A 205 13.26 -25.58 -15.77
C LEU A 205 13.34 -24.10 -15.33
N GLU A 206 12.20 -23.47 -15.02
CA GLU A 206 12.12 -22.11 -14.46
C GLU A 206 12.58 -22.02 -12.98
N LYS A 207 13.06 -23.11 -12.37
CA LYS A 207 13.54 -23.15 -10.97
C LYS A 207 12.46 -22.75 -9.94
N ASP A 208 11.20 -23.13 -10.15
CA ASP A 208 10.11 -22.85 -9.19
C ASP A 208 10.19 -23.76 -7.95
N ASP A 209 10.81 -23.26 -6.87
CA ASP A 209 10.95 -23.95 -5.58
C ASP A 209 9.61 -24.44 -4.99
N LYS A 210 8.51 -23.71 -5.21
CA LYS A 210 7.21 -24.09 -4.64
C LYS A 210 6.66 -25.32 -5.35
N ILE A 211 6.82 -25.42 -6.67
CA ILE A 211 6.42 -26.60 -7.43
C ILE A 211 7.28 -27.81 -7.03
N ALA A 212 8.59 -27.63 -6.89
CA ALA A 212 9.49 -28.68 -6.40
C ALA A 212 9.04 -29.21 -5.03
N SER A 213 8.64 -28.31 -4.11
CA SER A 213 8.15 -28.69 -2.77
C SER A 213 6.78 -29.37 -2.74
N GLN A 214 5.95 -29.19 -3.79
CA GLN A 214 4.63 -29.81 -3.90
C GLN A 214 4.70 -31.25 -4.44
N MET A 215 5.81 -31.61 -5.10
CA MET A 215 6.03 -32.95 -5.62
C MET A 215 6.50 -33.92 -4.52
N LYS A 216 6.04 -35.18 -4.59
CA LYS A 216 6.49 -36.23 -3.66
C LYS A 216 7.98 -36.55 -3.81
N SER A 217 8.49 -36.45 -5.04
CA SER A 217 9.89 -36.65 -5.39
C SER A 217 10.18 -35.81 -6.64
N ALA A 218 10.80 -34.64 -6.47
CA ALA A 218 11.19 -33.81 -7.60
C ALA A 218 12.47 -34.38 -8.24
N PRO A 219 12.49 -34.65 -9.56
CA PRO A 219 13.72 -35.04 -10.24
C PRO A 219 14.72 -33.89 -10.26
N ASP A 220 16.01 -34.21 -10.20
CA ASP A 220 17.07 -33.22 -10.43
C ASP A 220 17.15 -32.93 -11.94
N VAL A 221 16.91 -31.67 -12.30
CA VAL A 221 16.94 -31.14 -13.67
C VAL A 221 18.08 -30.15 -13.89
N SER A 222 19.06 -30.10 -12.98
CA SER A 222 20.18 -29.15 -13.05
C SER A 222 21.03 -29.29 -14.32
N ALA A 223 21.11 -30.50 -14.88
CA ALA A 223 21.80 -30.75 -16.14
C ALA A 223 21.05 -30.13 -17.33
N GLU A 224 19.73 -30.34 -17.42
CA GLU A 224 18.85 -29.80 -18.46
C GLU A 224 18.77 -28.27 -18.39
N ILE A 225 18.69 -27.72 -17.18
CA ILE A 225 18.77 -26.27 -16.95
C ILE A 225 20.06 -25.72 -17.54
N LYS A 226 21.20 -26.33 -17.20
CA LYS A 226 22.50 -25.86 -17.68
C LYS A 226 22.62 -26.01 -19.20
N GLU A 227 22.13 -27.11 -19.78
CA GLU A 227 22.11 -27.30 -21.22
C GLU A 227 21.30 -26.20 -21.92
N MET A 228 20.15 -25.81 -21.35
CA MET A 228 19.32 -24.74 -21.89
C MET A 228 20.00 -23.38 -21.76
N GLU A 229 20.60 -23.06 -20.61
CA GLU A 229 21.35 -21.82 -20.40
C GLU A 229 22.55 -21.73 -21.36
N ASP A 230 23.32 -22.81 -21.53
CA ASP A 230 24.48 -22.86 -22.42
C ASP A 230 24.06 -22.74 -23.91
N ALA A 231 22.90 -23.28 -24.29
CA ALA A 231 22.42 -23.25 -25.68
C ALA A 231 21.88 -21.88 -26.11
N PHE A 232 21.28 -21.12 -25.19
CA PHE A 232 20.62 -19.85 -25.49
C PHE A 232 21.35 -18.61 -24.91
N ASP A 233 22.41 -18.81 -24.11
CA ASP A 233 23.22 -17.76 -23.46
C ASP A 233 22.38 -16.78 -22.60
N ASP A 234 21.38 -17.32 -21.90
CA ASP A 234 20.48 -16.57 -21.02
C ASP A 234 19.97 -17.47 -19.89
N ASP A 235 19.28 -16.92 -18.88
CA ASP A 235 18.69 -17.71 -17.82
C ASP A 235 17.40 -18.45 -18.27
N THR A 236 17.13 -19.63 -17.72
CA THR A 236 15.99 -20.46 -18.15
C THR A 236 14.62 -19.79 -18.06
N GLU A 237 14.40 -18.91 -17.09
CA GLU A 237 13.14 -18.17 -16.94
C GLU A 237 12.96 -17.16 -18.09
N SER A 238 14.02 -16.44 -18.44
CA SER A 238 14.05 -15.52 -19.59
C SER A 238 13.89 -16.27 -20.92
N ILE A 239 14.54 -17.43 -21.09
CA ILE A 239 14.43 -18.24 -22.31
C ILE A 239 12.99 -18.71 -22.53
N ILE A 240 12.37 -19.35 -21.53
CA ILE A 240 10.97 -19.82 -21.63
C ILE A 240 10.01 -18.66 -21.87
N THR A 241 10.23 -17.53 -21.20
CA THR A 241 9.43 -16.31 -21.41
C THR A 241 9.54 -15.84 -22.86
N ASN A 242 10.75 -15.79 -23.41
CA ASN A 242 11.00 -15.37 -24.77
C ASN A 242 10.36 -16.33 -25.79
N GLU A 243 10.54 -17.64 -25.63
CA GLU A 243 9.92 -18.68 -26.49
C GLU A 243 8.39 -18.55 -26.53
N ARG A 244 7.74 -18.29 -25.38
CA ARG A 244 6.29 -18.00 -25.33
C ARG A 244 5.93 -16.76 -26.14
N TYR A 245 6.69 -15.67 -26.02
CA TYR A 245 6.42 -14.46 -26.80
C TYR A 245 6.65 -14.67 -28.30
N VAL A 246 7.69 -15.41 -28.69
CA VAL A 246 7.93 -15.78 -30.10
C VAL A 246 6.74 -16.56 -30.66
N TYR A 247 6.26 -17.57 -29.93
CA TYR A 247 5.06 -18.33 -30.30
C TYR A 247 3.83 -17.42 -30.44
N ILE A 248 3.57 -16.55 -29.45
CA ILE A 248 2.42 -15.64 -29.46
C ILE A 248 2.48 -14.67 -30.65
N SER A 249 3.63 -14.05 -30.90
CA SER A 249 3.80 -13.12 -32.02
C SER A 249 3.59 -13.83 -33.37
N SER A 250 3.96 -15.12 -33.49
CA SER A 250 3.69 -15.94 -34.69
C SER A 250 2.20 -16.18 -34.93
N ILE A 251 1.38 -16.23 -33.88
CA ILE A 251 -0.07 -16.38 -33.98
C ILE A 251 -0.72 -15.05 -34.35
N ILE A 252 -0.31 -13.98 -33.68
CA ILE A 252 -0.98 -12.68 -33.77
C ILE A 252 -0.89 -12.07 -35.15
N GLY A 253 0.25 -12.23 -35.85
CA GLY A 253 0.42 -11.71 -37.21
C GLY A 253 -0.69 -12.15 -38.17
N ASP A 254 -1.19 -13.38 -38.02
CA ASP A 254 -2.24 -13.94 -38.89
C ASP A 254 -3.67 -13.77 -38.35
N CYS A 255 -3.80 -13.57 -37.03
CA CYS A 255 -5.09 -13.57 -36.33
C CYS A 255 -5.66 -12.17 -36.08
N VAL A 256 -4.82 -11.12 -36.08
CA VAL A 256 -5.23 -9.77 -35.69
C VAL A 256 -4.93 -8.78 -36.82
N THR A 257 -5.95 -8.07 -37.28
CA THR A 257 -5.81 -6.97 -38.23
C THR A 257 -6.08 -5.65 -37.52
N LYS A 258 -5.02 -4.87 -37.27
CA LYS A 258 -5.13 -3.54 -36.64
C LYS A 258 -5.41 -2.46 -37.69
N ASN A 259 -6.46 -1.65 -37.47
CA ASN A 259 -6.88 -0.63 -38.44
C ASN A 259 -6.08 0.69 -38.30
N ARG A 260 -5.56 0.98 -37.10
CA ARG A 260 -4.89 2.26 -36.76
C ARG A 260 -3.44 2.09 -36.30
N ALA A 261 -2.61 1.34 -37.01
CA ALA A 261 -1.21 1.17 -36.64
C ALA A 261 -0.36 2.48 -36.65
N LYS A 262 -0.90 3.62 -37.15
CA LYS A 262 -0.15 4.88 -37.34
C LYS A 262 -0.67 6.13 -36.61
N GLU A 263 -1.87 6.12 -36.02
CA GLU A 263 -2.39 7.30 -35.31
C GLU A 263 -2.24 7.13 -33.80
N MET A 264 -1.47 8.02 -33.16
CA MET A 264 -1.34 8.08 -31.71
C MET A 264 -2.70 8.31 -31.06
N SER A 265 -3.07 7.44 -30.13
CA SER A 265 -4.28 7.61 -29.32
C SER A 265 -4.18 8.87 -28.46
N THR A 266 -5.31 9.36 -27.95
CA THR A 266 -5.31 10.47 -26.98
C THR A 266 -4.48 10.16 -25.75
N SER A 267 -4.46 8.90 -25.31
CA SER A 267 -3.61 8.44 -24.22
C SER A 267 -2.13 8.53 -24.57
N ASP A 268 -1.74 8.10 -25.77
CA ASP A 268 -0.35 8.16 -26.23
C ASP A 268 0.18 9.60 -26.32
N LYS A 269 -0.69 10.54 -26.73
CA LYS A 269 -0.35 11.97 -26.79
C LYS A 269 -0.09 12.54 -25.39
N ILE A 270 -0.92 12.19 -24.41
CA ILE A 270 -0.75 12.61 -23.01
C ILE A 270 0.49 11.96 -22.43
N ASP A 271 0.66 10.65 -22.61
CA ASP A 271 1.80 9.89 -22.07
C ASP A 271 3.13 10.42 -22.62
N ARG A 272 3.20 10.87 -23.89
CA ARG A 272 4.42 11.51 -24.43
C ARG A 272 4.91 12.72 -23.62
N ILE A 273 3.99 13.44 -22.97
CA ILE A 273 4.30 14.60 -22.13
C ILE A 273 4.48 14.15 -20.67
N VAL A 274 3.49 13.45 -20.13
CA VAL A 274 3.40 13.08 -18.71
C VAL A 274 4.45 12.04 -18.31
N THR A 275 4.81 11.12 -19.20
CA THR A 275 5.82 10.07 -18.93
C THR A 275 7.21 10.43 -19.43
N ASN A 276 7.42 11.67 -19.90
CA ASN A 276 8.72 12.12 -20.36
C ASN A 276 9.75 12.09 -19.22
N ARG A 277 10.95 11.57 -19.51
CA ARG A 277 12.05 11.41 -18.54
C ARG A 277 12.35 12.65 -17.68
N TRP A 278 12.18 13.85 -18.23
CA TRP A 278 12.48 15.12 -17.55
C TRP A 278 11.23 15.85 -17.08
N LEU A 279 10.15 15.86 -17.87
CA LEU A 279 8.92 16.59 -17.51
C LEU A 279 8.02 15.84 -16.53
N ALA A 280 8.16 14.51 -16.43
CA ALA A 280 7.32 13.68 -15.57
C ALA A 280 7.31 14.12 -14.10
N LEU A 281 8.48 14.32 -13.49
CA LEU A 281 8.59 14.70 -12.08
C LEU A 281 8.09 16.14 -11.81
N PRO A 282 8.43 17.16 -12.62
CA PRO A 282 7.86 18.50 -12.48
C PRO A 282 6.33 18.53 -12.67
N ILE A 283 5.81 17.86 -13.69
CA ILE A 283 4.35 17.79 -13.94
C ILE A 283 3.65 17.16 -12.73
N PHE A 284 4.21 16.06 -12.23
CA PHE A 284 3.70 15.41 -11.03
C PHE A 284 3.72 16.34 -9.81
N ALA A 285 4.82 17.05 -9.58
CA ALA A 285 4.94 18.00 -8.47
C ALA A 285 3.91 19.13 -8.58
N VAL A 286 3.66 19.67 -9.78
CA VAL A 286 2.64 20.69 -10.02
C VAL A 286 1.22 20.16 -9.76
N ILE A 287 0.90 18.96 -10.26
CA ILE A 287 -0.41 18.33 -10.02
C ILE A 287 -0.63 18.11 -8.53
N MET A 288 0.36 17.56 -7.82
CA MET A 288 0.25 17.34 -6.38
C MET A 288 0.18 18.65 -5.60
N TRP A 289 0.92 19.68 -6.03
CA TRP A 289 0.83 21.01 -5.43
C TRP A 289 -0.59 21.57 -5.56
N ILE A 290 -1.23 21.46 -6.73
CA ILE A 290 -2.63 21.87 -6.92
C ILE A 290 -3.56 21.08 -5.99
N VAL A 291 -3.39 19.75 -5.93
CA VAL A 291 -4.22 18.90 -5.07
C VAL A 291 -4.10 19.30 -3.60
N TYR A 292 -2.89 19.47 -3.07
CA TYR A 292 -2.69 19.88 -1.68
C TYR A 292 -3.12 21.32 -1.43
N TYR A 293 -2.85 22.24 -2.35
CA TYR A 293 -3.27 23.63 -2.23
C TYR A 293 -4.79 23.75 -2.12
N VAL A 294 -5.53 23.04 -2.99
CA VAL A 294 -7.00 23.06 -2.92
C VAL A 294 -7.52 22.31 -1.70
N SER A 295 -6.95 21.15 -1.40
CA SER A 295 -7.45 20.27 -0.34
C SER A 295 -7.09 20.72 1.07
N VAL A 296 -5.98 21.42 1.26
CA VAL A 296 -5.46 21.80 2.59
C VAL A 296 -5.64 23.29 2.81
N THR A 297 -5.20 24.15 1.88
CA THR A 297 -5.11 25.60 2.15
C THR A 297 -6.34 26.41 1.74
N THR A 298 -7.18 25.92 0.82
CA THR A 298 -8.37 26.67 0.40
C THR A 298 -9.66 26.02 0.90
N VAL A 299 -10.22 25.08 0.14
CA VAL A 299 -11.53 24.47 0.45
C VAL A 299 -11.47 23.67 1.75
N GLY A 300 -10.36 22.97 1.99
CA GLY A 300 -10.16 22.20 3.23
C GLY A 300 -10.18 23.07 4.48
N ALA A 301 -9.29 24.06 4.55
CA ALA A 301 -9.19 24.99 5.68
C ALA A 301 -10.54 25.68 5.95
N ILE A 302 -11.16 26.29 4.93
CA ILE A 302 -12.44 27.01 5.10
C ILE A 302 -13.51 26.10 5.73
N LEU A 303 -13.60 24.84 5.30
CA LEU A 303 -14.61 23.92 5.84
C LEU A 303 -14.23 23.39 7.23
N THR A 304 -12.95 23.20 7.50
CA THR A 304 -12.45 22.73 8.80
C THR A 304 -12.59 23.82 9.86
N ASP A 305 -12.18 25.05 9.56
CA ASP A 305 -12.32 26.22 10.44
C ASP A 305 -13.80 26.45 10.78
N TRP A 306 -14.70 26.41 9.78
CA TRP A 306 -16.14 26.52 10.03
C TRP A 306 -16.67 25.40 10.94
N THR A 307 -16.15 24.18 10.78
CA THR A 307 -16.60 23.03 11.60
C THR A 307 -16.08 23.16 13.03
N ASN A 308 -14.82 23.55 13.23
CA ASN A 308 -14.21 23.68 14.55
C ASN A 308 -14.75 24.90 15.29
N ASP A 309 -14.69 26.06 14.66
CA ASP A 309 -14.94 27.34 15.33
C ASP A 309 -16.44 27.59 15.47
N THR A 310 -17.20 27.47 14.38
CA THR A 310 -18.65 27.76 14.39
C THR A 310 -19.47 26.58 14.91
N LEU A 311 -19.36 25.40 14.28
CA LEU A 311 -20.25 24.28 14.63
C LEU A 311 -19.95 23.74 16.03
N PHE A 312 -18.68 23.47 16.37
CA PHE A 312 -18.32 22.95 17.68
C PHE A 312 -18.08 24.05 18.72
N GLY A 313 -17.25 25.03 18.41
CA GLY A 313 -16.84 26.10 19.33
C GLY A 313 -17.97 27.03 19.73
N GLU A 314 -18.75 27.56 18.78
CA GLU A 314 -19.82 28.50 19.09
C GLU A 314 -21.17 27.83 19.41
N TRP A 315 -21.52 26.74 18.71
CA TRP A 315 -22.87 26.18 18.79
C TRP A 315 -22.97 24.98 19.73
N ILE A 316 -22.21 23.91 19.51
CA ILE A 316 -22.42 22.64 20.22
C ILE A 316 -21.86 22.69 21.65
N ILE A 317 -20.61 23.13 21.84
CA ILE A 317 -19.95 23.10 23.15
C ILE A 317 -20.65 24.03 24.15
N PRO A 318 -20.92 25.32 23.85
CA PRO A 318 -21.56 26.23 24.79
C PRO A 318 -23.02 25.84 25.08
N ALA A 319 -23.74 25.34 24.08
CA ALA A 319 -25.10 24.84 24.27
C ALA A 319 -25.13 23.60 25.17
N ALA A 320 -24.17 22.68 25.01
CA ALA A 320 -24.04 21.51 25.87
C ALA A 320 -23.69 21.91 27.31
N GLN A 321 -22.72 22.81 27.51
CA GLN A 321 -22.36 23.33 28.84
C GLN A 321 -23.57 23.96 29.53
N SER A 322 -24.24 24.90 28.86
CA SER A 322 -25.42 25.59 29.39
C SER A 322 -26.55 24.62 29.73
N PHE A 323 -26.76 23.59 28.91
CA PHE A 323 -27.76 22.56 29.15
C PHE A 323 -27.44 21.72 30.39
N PHE A 324 -26.20 21.24 30.53
CA PHE A 324 -25.80 20.40 31.66
C PHE A 324 -25.70 21.17 32.98
N GLU A 325 -25.25 22.42 32.95
CA GLU A 325 -25.29 23.32 34.10
C GLU A 325 -26.73 23.65 34.51
N GLY A 326 -27.62 23.90 33.53
CA GLY A 326 -29.03 24.22 33.77
C GLY A 326 -29.83 23.10 34.45
N ILE A 327 -29.46 21.83 34.23
CA ILE A 327 -30.09 20.68 34.90
C ILE A 327 -29.43 20.31 36.25
N GLY A 328 -28.43 21.08 36.70
CA GLY A 328 -27.69 20.82 37.94
C GLY A 328 -26.81 19.57 37.85
N CYS A 329 -26.26 19.27 36.67
CA CYS A 329 -25.33 18.15 36.50
C CYS A 329 -24.04 18.40 37.31
N ALA A 330 -23.46 17.34 37.88
CA ALA A 330 -22.22 17.46 38.64
C ALA A 330 -21.06 17.90 37.73
N ASN A 331 -20.21 18.82 38.19
CA ASN A 331 -19.12 19.41 37.39
C ASN A 331 -18.22 18.36 36.72
N TRP A 332 -17.90 17.25 37.41
CA TRP A 332 -17.08 16.18 36.85
C TRP A 332 -17.77 15.46 35.67
N LEU A 333 -19.11 15.34 35.70
CA LEU A 333 -19.89 14.70 34.65
C LEU A 333 -20.09 15.64 33.47
N THR A 334 -20.33 16.93 33.74
CA THR A 334 -20.35 17.97 32.70
C THR A 334 -19.01 18.03 31.97
N GLY A 335 -17.88 18.08 32.68
CA GLY A 335 -16.55 18.06 32.07
C GLY A 335 -16.26 16.78 31.28
N LEU A 336 -16.69 15.60 31.78
CA LEU A 336 -16.53 14.35 31.02
C LEU A 336 -17.30 14.37 29.70
N ILE A 337 -18.55 14.83 29.73
CA ILE A 337 -19.41 14.83 28.53
C ILE A 337 -18.95 15.91 27.55
N VAL A 338 -18.75 17.14 28.02
CA VAL A 338 -18.39 18.27 27.17
C VAL A 338 -16.93 18.19 26.73
N ASP A 339 -15.98 18.20 27.67
CA ASP A 339 -14.56 18.31 27.36
C ASP A 339 -13.94 16.96 26.98
N GLY A 340 -14.48 15.85 27.51
CA GLY A 340 -14.00 14.51 27.18
C GLY A 340 -14.61 13.94 25.89
N ILE A 341 -15.95 13.88 25.81
CA ILE A 341 -16.68 13.21 24.72
C ILE A 341 -16.96 14.16 23.57
N ILE A 342 -17.66 15.28 23.80
CA ILE A 342 -18.12 16.19 22.73
C ILE A 342 -16.92 16.83 22.04
N SER A 343 -15.96 17.37 22.80
CA SER A 343 -14.70 17.90 22.24
C SER A 343 -13.92 16.82 21.48
N GLY A 344 -13.89 15.58 22.01
CA GLY A 344 -13.26 14.45 21.31
C GLY A 344 -13.95 14.05 20.00
N VAL A 345 -15.28 14.16 19.91
CA VAL A 345 -16.03 13.98 18.66
C VAL A 345 -15.80 15.18 17.72
N GLY A 346 -15.75 16.39 18.27
CA GLY A 346 -15.46 17.63 17.55
C GLY A 346 -14.12 17.58 16.85
N ALA A 347 -13.05 17.19 17.55
CA ALA A 347 -11.71 17.04 16.98
C ALA A 347 -11.68 16.09 15.76
N VAL A 348 -12.47 15.01 15.80
CA VAL A 348 -12.56 14.06 14.67
C VAL A 348 -13.33 14.68 13.51
N LEU A 349 -14.51 15.23 13.78
CA LEU A 349 -15.41 15.74 12.75
C LEU A 349 -14.90 17.02 12.12
N GLY A 350 -14.15 17.84 12.86
CA GLY A 350 -13.45 19.03 12.38
C GLY A 350 -12.49 18.75 11.23
N PHE A 351 -11.81 17.60 11.26
CA PHE A 351 -10.83 17.21 10.24
C PHE A 351 -11.45 16.49 9.03
N VAL A 352 -12.70 16.04 9.13
CA VAL A 352 -13.38 15.27 8.06
C VAL A 352 -13.50 16.05 6.75
N PRO A 353 -13.91 17.35 6.73
CA PRO A 353 -14.08 18.09 5.48
C PRO A 353 -12.80 18.15 4.65
N GLN A 354 -11.67 18.53 5.27
CA GLN A 354 -10.36 18.56 4.62
C GLN A 354 -9.98 17.19 4.03
N MET A 355 -10.22 16.10 4.76
CA MET A 355 -9.93 14.74 4.27
C MET A 355 -10.83 14.32 3.12
N LEU A 356 -12.12 14.71 3.11
CA LEU A 356 -13.03 14.41 2.00
C LEU A 356 -12.58 15.10 0.72
N VAL A 357 -12.17 16.37 0.78
CA VAL A 357 -11.64 17.10 -0.38
C VAL A 357 -10.38 16.42 -0.92
N LEU A 358 -9.46 16.01 -0.04
CA LEU A 358 -8.28 15.26 -0.46
C LEU A 358 -8.62 13.91 -1.11
N PHE A 359 -9.55 13.15 -0.51
CA PHE A 359 -9.99 11.86 -1.08
C PHE A 359 -10.71 12.02 -2.40
N PHE A 360 -11.42 13.11 -2.61
CA PHE A 360 -12.01 13.45 -3.90
C PHE A 360 -10.95 13.58 -5.00
N PHE A 361 -9.91 14.38 -4.78
CA PHE A 361 -8.84 14.55 -5.77
C PHE A 361 -8.01 13.28 -5.98
N LEU A 362 -7.69 12.55 -4.92
CA LEU A 362 -7.00 11.26 -5.04
C LEU A 362 -7.86 10.24 -5.83
N ALA A 363 -9.18 10.21 -5.60
CA ALA A 363 -10.09 9.37 -6.36
C ALA A 363 -10.15 9.77 -7.84
N ILE A 364 -10.02 11.06 -8.18
CA ILE A 364 -9.91 11.51 -9.58
C ILE A 364 -8.62 10.98 -10.23
N LEU A 365 -7.47 11.17 -9.56
CA LEU A 365 -6.16 10.74 -10.09
C LEU A 365 -6.05 9.22 -10.26
N GLU A 366 -6.67 8.48 -9.34
CA GLU A 366 -6.76 7.02 -9.41
C GLU A 366 -7.71 6.58 -10.54
N SER A 367 -8.91 7.17 -10.59
CA SER A 367 -9.95 6.82 -11.57
C SER A 367 -9.67 7.33 -12.98
N CYS A 368 -8.69 8.19 -13.22
CA CYS A 368 -8.29 8.58 -14.58
C CYS A 368 -7.09 7.78 -15.10
N GLY A 369 -6.48 6.93 -14.27
CA GLY A 369 -5.31 6.12 -14.64
C GLY A 369 -3.96 6.84 -14.52
N TYR A 370 -3.92 8.06 -13.96
CA TYR A 370 -2.68 8.83 -13.76
C TYR A 370 -1.75 8.18 -12.74
N MET A 371 -2.30 7.59 -11.66
CA MET A 371 -1.50 6.92 -10.61
C MET A 371 -0.61 5.79 -11.14
N ALA A 372 -1.04 5.06 -12.18
CA ALA A 372 -0.23 4.02 -12.82
C ALA A 372 1.03 4.57 -13.50
N ARG A 373 0.93 5.74 -14.17
CA ARG A 373 2.09 6.41 -14.79
C ARG A 373 3.07 6.87 -13.75
N VAL A 374 2.57 7.47 -12.68
CA VAL A 374 3.41 7.94 -11.57
C VAL A 374 4.21 6.79 -10.97
N ALA A 375 3.57 5.64 -10.71
CA ALA A 375 4.28 4.45 -10.23
C ALA A 375 5.36 3.97 -11.22
N PHE A 376 5.06 3.97 -12.52
CA PHE A 376 6.05 3.63 -13.56
C PHE A 376 7.25 4.59 -13.58
N ILE A 377 7.02 5.90 -13.50
CA ILE A 377 8.08 6.92 -13.44
C ILE A 377 8.95 6.71 -12.19
N MET A 378 8.31 6.44 -11.05
CA MET A 378 8.98 6.31 -9.76
C MET A 378 9.70 4.97 -9.58
N ASP A 379 9.36 3.94 -10.38
CA ASP A 379 10.00 2.63 -10.31
C ASP A 379 11.52 2.71 -10.49
N ARG A 380 12.00 3.51 -11.45
CA ARG A 380 13.44 3.71 -11.67
C ARG A 380 14.17 4.25 -10.43
N ILE A 381 13.50 5.09 -9.63
CA ILE A 381 14.08 5.70 -8.43
C ILE A 381 14.00 4.72 -7.27
N PHE A 382 12.82 4.14 -7.04
CA PHE A 382 12.55 3.28 -5.89
C PHE A 382 13.27 1.94 -5.96
N ARG A 383 13.45 1.38 -7.16
CA ARG A 383 14.17 0.13 -7.35
C ARG A 383 15.63 0.20 -6.88
N LYS A 384 16.27 1.38 -6.98
CA LYS A 384 17.62 1.63 -6.44
C LYS A 384 17.69 1.49 -4.92
N PHE A 385 16.58 1.75 -4.24
CA PHE A 385 16.47 1.66 -2.78
C PHE A 385 15.84 0.35 -2.32
N GLY A 386 15.55 -0.56 -3.26
CA GLY A 386 15.00 -1.86 -2.95
C GLY A 386 13.48 -1.91 -2.79
N LEU A 387 12.76 -0.90 -3.27
CA LEU A 387 11.32 -0.83 -3.25
C LEU A 387 10.75 -0.87 -4.68
N SER A 388 9.55 -1.41 -4.86
CA SER A 388 8.80 -1.29 -6.11
C SER A 388 8.38 0.17 -6.36
N GLY A 389 8.29 0.61 -7.62
CA GLY A 389 7.65 1.89 -7.97
C GLY A 389 6.21 2.04 -7.46
N LYS A 390 5.49 0.91 -7.28
CA LYS A 390 4.14 0.90 -6.66
C LYS A 390 4.18 1.40 -5.21
N SER A 391 5.31 1.29 -4.51
CA SER A 391 5.50 1.74 -3.12
C SER A 391 5.39 3.25 -2.96
N PHE A 392 5.58 4.00 -4.04
CA PHE A 392 5.42 5.45 -4.04
C PHE A 392 3.95 5.87 -3.85
N ILE A 393 2.99 5.10 -4.36
CA ILE A 393 1.56 5.43 -4.25
C ILE A 393 1.13 5.53 -2.77
N PRO A 394 1.38 4.51 -1.91
CA PRO A 394 1.16 4.60 -0.47
C PRO A 394 1.82 5.80 0.20
N MET A 395 3.09 6.08 -0.12
CA MET A 395 3.85 7.17 0.50
C MET A 395 3.29 8.54 0.13
N LEU A 396 2.90 8.72 -1.14
CA LEU A 396 2.28 9.94 -1.61
C LEU A 396 0.95 10.20 -0.89
N ILE A 397 0.07 9.20 -0.85
CA ILE A 397 -1.22 9.29 -0.14
C ILE A 397 -0.99 9.50 1.36
N GLY A 398 0.08 8.90 1.90
CA GLY A 398 0.52 9.03 3.29
C GLY A 398 0.84 10.46 3.71
N THR A 399 1.30 11.32 2.79
CA THR A 399 1.54 12.74 3.08
C THR A 399 0.25 13.53 3.37
N GLY A 400 -0.90 13.03 2.93
CA GLY A 400 -2.19 13.50 3.40
C GLY A 400 -2.52 12.92 4.76
N CYS A 401 -2.69 11.60 4.80
CA CYS A 401 -2.97 10.85 6.02
C CYS A 401 -2.34 9.44 5.96
N GLY A 402 -1.70 9.03 7.05
CA GLY A 402 -1.06 7.71 7.14
C GLY A 402 -2.02 6.54 6.99
N VAL A 403 -3.31 6.69 7.37
CA VAL A 403 -4.33 5.64 7.29
C VAL A 403 -4.61 5.19 5.83
N PRO A 404 -5.10 6.07 4.93
CA PRO A 404 -5.29 5.74 3.52
C PRO A 404 -3.97 5.42 2.81
N GLY A 405 -2.86 6.03 3.22
CA GLY A 405 -1.53 5.69 2.71
C GLY A 405 -1.18 4.22 2.95
N VAL A 406 -1.28 3.76 4.19
CA VAL A 406 -1.04 2.35 4.54
C VAL A 406 -2.02 1.41 3.82
N MET A 407 -3.29 1.76 3.71
CA MET A 407 -4.28 0.93 2.98
C MET A 407 -3.99 0.82 1.48
N ALA A 408 -3.40 1.83 0.86
CA ALA A 408 -3.03 1.81 -0.56
C ALA A 408 -1.92 0.79 -0.88
N SER A 409 -1.21 0.27 0.14
CA SER A 409 -0.18 -0.76 -0.03
C SER A 409 -0.72 -2.08 -0.60
N ARG A 410 -2.04 -2.29 -0.60
CA ARG A 410 -2.73 -3.42 -1.27
C ARG A 410 -2.47 -3.52 -2.77
N THR A 411 -2.05 -2.42 -3.39
CA THR A 411 -1.68 -2.40 -4.82
C THR A 411 -0.34 -3.09 -5.10
N ILE A 412 0.43 -3.41 -4.06
CA ILE A 412 1.75 -4.06 -4.14
C ILE A 412 1.55 -5.56 -3.95
N GLU A 413 1.78 -6.33 -5.01
CA GLU A 413 1.47 -7.77 -4.99
C GLU A 413 2.51 -8.61 -4.23
N ASN A 414 3.79 -8.20 -4.27
CA ASN A 414 4.85 -8.87 -3.53
C ASN A 414 4.73 -8.55 -2.02
N ASP A 415 4.50 -9.58 -1.20
CA ASP A 415 4.27 -9.44 0.24
C ASP A 415 5.48 -8.82 1.00
N ARG A 416 6.72 -9.08 0.56
CA ARG A 416 7.92 -8.50 1.17
C ARG A 416 7.96 -6.98 0.95
N ASP A 417 7.81 -6.56 -0.31
CA ASP A 417 7.77 -5.14 -0.70
C ASP A 417 6.60 -4.41 -0.05
N ARG A 418 5.43 -5.07 -0.01
CA ARG A 418 4.23 -4.55 0.63
C ARG A 418 4.46 -4.28 2.11
N LYS A 419 5.03 -5.23 2.86
CA LYS A 419 5.34 -5.06 4.29
C LYS A 419 6.37 -3.96 4.54
N MET A 420 7.45 -3.89 3.75
CA MET A 420 8.41 -2.78 3.87
C MET A 420 7.76 -1.43 3.60
N THR A 421 6.89 -1.37 2.59
CA THR A 421 6.15 -0.14 2.27
C THR A 421 5.22 0.26 3.40
N ILE A 422 4.48 -0.67 4.00
CA ILE A 422 3.62 -0.39 5.16
C ILE A 422 4.44 0.20 6.32
N MET A 423 5.63 -0.35 6.60
CA MET A 423 6.51 0.14 7.67
C MET A 423 7.09 1.54 7.41
N THR A 424 7.35 1.88 6.15
CA THR A 424 8.04 3.13 5.77
C THR A 424 7.10 4.26 5.37
N THR A 425 5.86 3.95 4.96
CA THR A 425 4.87 4.92 4.47
C THR A 425 4.62 6.05 5.45
N THR A 426 4.60 5.78 6.76
CA THR A 426 4.24 6.79 7.77
C THR A 426 5.40 7.67 8.24
N PHE A 427 6.61 7.47 7.71
CA PHE A 427 7.74 8.37 7.97
C PHE A 427 7.59 9.72 7.26
N ILE A 428 6.83 9.77 6.16
CA ILE A 428 6.57 11.04 5.51
C ILE A 428 5.66 11.91 6.40
N PRO A 429 5.91 13.23 6.48
CA PRO A 429 5.02 14.11 7.23
C PRO A 429 3.62 14.09 6.63
N CYS A 430 2.60 13.86 7.47
CA CYS A 430 1.19 13.97 7.10
C CYS A 430 0.60 15.29 7.58
N GLY A 431 -0.60 15.67 7.12
CA GLY A 431 -1.24 16.95 7.50
C GLY A 431 -1.27 17.19 9.01
N ALA A 432 -1.61 16.16 9.79
CA ALA A 432 -1.63 16.20 11.26
C ALA A 432 -0.26 16.45 11.94
N LYS A 433 0.86 16.34 11.22
CA LYS A 433 2.20 16.67 11.74
C LYS A 433 2.58 18.13 11.47
N LEU A 434 1.84 18.84 10.60
CA LEU A 434 2.09 20.25 10.29
C LEU A 434 1.97 21.16 11.52
N PRO A 435 0.99 21.00 12.43
CA PRO A 435 0.92 21.75 13.69
C PRO A 435 2.21 21.65 14.53
N ILE A 436 2.77 20.44 14.65
CA ILE A 436 4.03 20.21 15.40
C ILE A 436 5.20 20.91 14.70
N ILE A 437 5.28 20.82 13.37
CA ILE A 437 6.32 21.49 12.58
C ILE A 437 6.22 23.00 12.74
N ALA A 438 5.02 23.56 12.65
CA ALA A 438 4.74 24.99 12.81
C ALA A 438 5.10 25.46 14.23
N LEU A 439 4.65 24.74 15.26
CA LEU A 439 4.94 25.03 16.65
C LEU A 439 6.44 25.09 16.93
N ILE A 440 7.20 24.07 16.51
CA ILE A 440 8.65 24.04 16.74
C ILE A 440 9.37 25.10 15.89
N ALA A 441 8.96 25.30 14.64
CA ALA A 441 9.54 26.34 13.79
C ALA A 441 9.32 27.75 14.37
N GLY A 442 8.12 28.05 14.85
CA GLY A 442 7.77 29.32 15.47
C GLY A 442 8.46 29.52 16.82
N ALA A 443 8.20 28.61 17.77
CA ALA A 443 8.65 28.75 19.16
C ALA A 443 10.18 28.65 19.32
N ILE A 444 10.83 27.68 18.67
CA ILE A 444 12.25 27.38 18.92
C ILE A 444 13.17 28.04 17.88
N PHE A 445 12.70 28.20 16.65
CA PHE A 445 13.49 28.68 15.52
C PHE A 445 13.06 30.06 14.99
N ASN A 446 12.21 30.78 15.72
CA ASN A 446 11.76 32.13 15.38
C ASN A 446 11.18 32.23 13.95
N GLY A 447 10.42 31.22 13.53
CA GLY A 447 9.78 31.15 12.22
C GLY A 447 10.71 30.80 11.06
N ALA A 448 11.88 30.20 11.30
CA ALA A 448 12.84 29.92 10.24
C ALA A 448 12.26 29.02 9.13
N SER A 449 12.29 29.53 7.89
CA SER A 449 11.67 28.90 6.71
C SER A 449 12.25 27.54 6.31
N TRP A 450 13.43 27.18 6.81
CA TRP A 450 14.09 25.91 6.51
C TRP A 450 13.60 24.74 7.38
N VAL A 451 12.97 24.99 8.53
CA VAL A 451 12.57 23.94 9.49
C VAL A 451 11.53 23.02 8.87
N ALA A 452 10.48 23.57 8.25
CA ALA A 452 9.46 22.77 7.59
C ALA A 452 10.01 21.92 6.43
N PRO A 453 10.75 22.47 5.44
CA PRO A 453 11.41 21.67 4.42
C PRO A 453 12.32 20.57 4.99
N SER A 454 13.10 20.87 6.04
CA SER A 454 14.01 19.90 6.65
C SER A 454 13.27 18.68 7.22
N ALA A 455 12.09 18.87 7.81
CA ALA A 455 11.26 17.78 8.32
C ALA A 455 10.83 16.82 7.20
N TYR A 456 10.45 17.34 6.02
CA TYR A 456 10.14 16.50 4.85
C TYR A 456 11.37 15.75 4.33
N PHE A 457 12.53 16.39 4.27
CA PHE A 457 13.77 15.72 3.87
C PHE A 457 14.19 14.62 4.85
N VAL A 458 14.03 14.83 6.16
CA VAL A 458 14.27 13.79 7.17
C VAL A 458 13.32 12.61 6.98
N GLY A 459 12.04 12.85 6.71
CA GLY A 459 11.08 11.78 6.40
C GLY A 459 11.45 10.98 5.15
N ILE A 460 11.81 11.66 4.05
CA ILE A 460 12.26 11.01 2.80
C ILE A 460 13.56 10.23 3.01
N ALA A 461 14.53 10.81 3.73
CA ALA A 461 15.78 10.15 4.07
C ALA A 461 15.53 8.90 4.92
N ALA A 462 14.62 8.97 5.90
CA ALA A 462 14.23 7.82 6.71
C ALA A 462 13.61 6.71 5.86
N ILE A 463 12.75 7.04 4.89
CA ILE A 463 12.19 6.06 3.93
C ILE A 463 13.30 5.37 3.14
N ILE A 464 14.20 6.16 2.52
CA ILE A 464 15.27 5.64 1.68
C ILE A 464 16.22 4.75 2.49
N CYS A 465 16.69 5.24 3.64
CA CYS A 465 17.61 4.50 4.47
C CYS A 465 16.96 3.23 5.03
N SER A 466 15.70 3.32 5.46
CA SER A 466 14.95 2.15 5.94
C SER A 466 14.74 1.12 4.86
N GLY A 467 14.40 1.51 3.63
CA GLY A 467 14.27 0.60 2.49
C GLY A 467 15.57 -0.17 2.22
N ILE A 468 16.71 0.54 2.18
CA ILE A 468 18.03 -0.06 1.97
C ILE A 468 18.39 -1.02 3.12
N ILE A 469 18.20 -0.59 4.37
CA ILE A 469 18.57 -1.36 5.56
C ILE A 469 17.68 -2.61 5.68
N LEU A 470 16.36 -2.45 5.59
CA LEU A 470 15.40 -3.55 5.74
C LEU A 470 15.62 -4.61 4.67
N LYS A 471 15.81 -4.22 3.40
CA LYS A 471 16.08 -5.15 2.30
C LYS A 471 17.34 -5.99 2.52
N LYS A 472 18.34 -5.48 3.25
CA LYS A 472 19.57 -6.23 3.60
C LYS A 472 19.40 -7.20 4.77
N THR A 473 18.23 -7.21 5.42
CA THR A 473 17.92 -8.17 6.49
C THR A 473 17.34 -9.46 5.91
N LYS A 474 17.62 -10.61 6.55
CA LYS A 474 17.12 -11.92 6.09
C LYS A 474 15.60 -11.99 5.91
N MET A 475 14.86 -11.17 6.65
CA MET A 475 13.39 -11.16 6.60
C MET A 475 12.83 -10.52 5.32
N PHE A 476 13.62 -9.70 4.62
CA PHE A 476 13.23 -8.98 3.40
C PHE A 476 14.24 -9.15 2.24
N ALA A 477 15.21 -10.05 2.40
CA ALA A 477 16.15 -10.40 1.33
C ALA A 477 15.40 -11.06 0.16
N GLY A 478 15.87 -10.86 -1.06
CA GLY A 478 15.26 -11.34 -2.30
C GLY A 478 15.27 -10.29 -3.41
N ASP A 479 15.07 -10.73 -4.65
CA ASP A 479 14.99 -9.86 -5.81
C ASP A 479 13.62 -9.15 -5.89
N PRO A 480 13.58 -7.86 -6.30
CA PRO A 480 12.31 -7.19 -6.56
C PRO A 480 11.54 -7.96 -7.64
N ALA A 481 10.24 -8.16 -7.45
CA ALA A 481 9.41 -8.77 -8.48
C ALA A 481 9.56 -7.98 -9.81
N PRO A 482 9.60 -8.65 -10.98
CA PRO A 482 9.61 -7.98 -12.27
C PRO A 482 8.46 -6.97 -12.33
N PHE A 483 8.78 -5.68 -12.49
CA PHE A 483 7.76 -4.64 -12.60
C PHE A 483 7.09 -4.74 -13.97
N VAL A 484 6.02 -5.52 -14.06
CA VAL A 484 5.18 -5.60 -15.26
C VAL A 484 3.86 -4.88 -14.96
N MET A 485 3.68 -3.68 -15.49
CA MET A 485 2.46 -2.88 -15.30
C MET A 485 1.81 -2.60 -16.66
N GLU A 486 0.56 -3.00 -16.85
CA GLU A 486 -0.26 -2.46 -17.96
C GLU A 486 -0.51 -0.99 -17.63
N LEU A 487 -0.14 -0.05 -18.52
CA LEU A 487 -0.60 1.32 -18.40
C LEU A 487 -2.03 1.36 -18.98
N PRO A 488 -3.09 1.46 -18.15
CA PRO A 488 -4.46 1.49 -18.65
C PRO A 488 -4.68 2.72 -19.52
N ALA A 489 -5.57 2.72 -20.51
CA ALA A 489 -5.87 3.95 -21.25
C ALA A 489 -6.42 5.04 -20.30
N TYR A 490 -6.11 6.32 -20.58
CA TYR A 490 -6.76 7.43 -19.88
C TYR A 490 -8.26 7.39 -20.18
N HIS A 491 -9.07 7.43 -19.13
CA HIS A 491 -10.51 7.56 -19.25
C HIS A 491 -11.00 8.67 -18.32
N MET A 492 -12.11 9.30 -18.70
CA MET A 492 -12.75 10.28 -17.85
C MET A 492 -13.39 9.56 -16.65
N PRO A 493 -13.10 9.99 -15.41
CA PRO A 493 -13.71 9.38 -14.23
C PRO A 493 -15.19 9.75 -14.16
N THR A 494 -16.04 8.78 -13.81
CA THR A 494 -17.48 9.05 -13.60
C THR A 494 -17.68 9.68 -12.22
N ALA A 495 -18.46 10.75 -12.14
CA ALA A 495 -18.72 11.46 -10.88
C ALA A 495 -19.25 10.53 -9.78
N GLY A 496 -20.09 9.56 -10.14
CA GLY A 496 -20.61 8.55 -9.21
C GLY A 496 -19.52 7.68 -8.58
N ASN A 497 -18.52 7.23 -9.35
CA ASN A 497 -17.41 6.43 -8.82
C ASN A 497 -16.50 7.25 -7.92
N VAL A 498 -16.21 8.50 -8.31
CA VAL A 498 -15.38 9.42 -7.52
C VAL A 498 -16.03 9.74 -6.18
N LEU A 499 -17.31 10.14 -6.18
CA LEU A 499 -18.05 10.47 -4.95
C LEU A 499 -18.23 9.26 -4.05
N ARG A 500 -18.49 8.08 -4.62
CA ARG A 500 -18.59 6.84 -3.85
C ARG A 500 -17.26 6.47 -3.19
N SER A 501 -16.15 6.54 -3.94
CA SER A 501 -14.81 6.28 -3.40
C SER A 501 -14.44 7.27 -2.30
N MET A 502 -14.72 8.56 -2.50
CA MET A 502 -14.56 9.62 -1.49
C MET A 502 -15.36 9.29 -0.21
N TRP A 503 -16.65 8.95 -0.35
CA TRP A 503 -17.52 8.63 0.78
C TRP A 503 -17.10 7.35 1.52
N GLU A 504 -16.76 6.28 0.80
CA GLU A 504 -16.31 5.02 1.41
C GLU A 504 -15.03 5.21 2.23
N ARG A 505 -14.07 6.00 1.72
CA ARG A 505 -12.83 6.34 2.43
C ARG A 505 -13.09 7.25 3.62
N GLY A 506 -13.89 8.30 3.44
CA GLY A 506 -14.28 9.22 4.52
C GLY A 506 -15.04 8.53 5.65
N TRP A 507 -15.99 7.67 5.33
CA TRP A 507 -16.73 6.88 6.33
C TRP A 507 -15.83 5.87 7.05
N SER A 508 -14.86 5.26 6.34
CA SER A 508 -13.86 4.41 6.97
C SER A 508 -13.00 5.19 7.97
N PHE A 509 -12.64 6.43 7.64
CA PHE A 509 -11.91 7.34 8.53
C PHE A 509 -12.74 7.68 9.77
N ILE A 510 -13.99 8.15 9.60
CA ILE A 510 -14.90 8.51 10.72
C ILE A 510 -15.08 7.33 11.68
N LYS A 511 -15.40 6.13 11.19
CA LYS A 511 -15.63 4.97 12.05
C LYS A 511 -14.37 4.51 12.78
N LYS A 512 -13.20 4.52 12.11
CA LYS A 512 -11.98 3.93 12.68
C LYS A 512 -11.19 4.93 13.51
N ALA A 513 -10.89 6.09 12.94
CA ALA A 513 -10.18 7.15 13.63
C ALA A 513 -11.08 7.74 14.72
N GLY A 514 -12.36 7.99 14.42
CA GLY A 514 -13.29 8.57 15.38
C GLY A 514 -13.43 7.78 16.67
N THR A 515 -13.73 6.47 16.59
CA THR A 515 -13.89 5.65 17.81
C THR A 515 -12.62 5.61 18.66
N ILE A 516 -11.44 5.53 18.03
CA ILE A 516 -10.17 5.47 18.76
C ILE A 516 -9.81 6.82 19.37
N ILE A 517 -9.98 7.92 18.62
CA ILE A 517 -9.69 9.27 19.08
C ILE A 517 -10.62 9.64 20.23
N THR A 518 -11.94 9.48 20.07
CA THR A 518 -12.91 9.79 21.13
C THR A 518 -12.66 8.96 22.40
N LEU A 519 -12.33 7.67 22.28
CA LEU A 519 -12.00 6.87 23.46
C LEU A 519 -10.72 7.37 24.15
N SER A 520 -9.74 7.79 23.35
CA SER A 520 -8.48 8.30 23.87
C SER A 520 -8.61 9.69 24.49
N THR A 521 -9.46 10.58 23.97
CA THR A 521 -9.73 11.89 24.57
C THR A 521 -10.43 11.74 25.92
N ILE A 522 -11.38 10.81 26.06
CA ILE A 522 -12.00 10.47 27.35
C ILE A 522 -10.95 10.03 28.36
N VAL A 523 -10.03 9.14 27.95
CA VAL A 523 -8.96 8.65 28.82
C VAL A 523 -7.99 9.78 29.19
N VAL A 524 -7.53 10.57 28.22
CA VAL A 524 -6.60 11.69 28.47
C VAL A 524 -7.26 12.74 29.38
N TRP A 525 -8.52 13.09 29.13
CA TRP A 525 -9.29 13.98 29.99
C TRP A 525 -9.34 13.46 31.43
N PHE A 526 -9.62 12.17 31.63
CA PHE A 526 -9.63 11.58 32.97
C PHE A 526 -8.24 11.63 33.63
N LEU A 527 -7.18 11.29 32.89
CA LEU A 527 -5.82 11.28 33.40
C LEU A 527 -5.29 12.68 33.76
N LEU A 528 -5.79 13.72 33.07
CA LEU A 528 -5.47 15.13 33.35
C LEU A 528 -6.24 15.69 34.55
N ASN A 529 -7.54 15.37 34.64
CA ASN A 529 -8.43 15.98 35.62
C ASN A 529 -8.48 15.23 36.97
N PHE A 530 -7.89 14.04 37.08
CA PHE A 530 -7.84 13.28 38.33
C PHE A 530 -6.40 13.09 38.80
N GLY A 531 -6.21 13.10 40.12
CA GLY A 531 -4.90 13.02 40.75
C GLY A 531 -4.95 12.74 42.25
N TRP A 532 -3.78 12.82 42.89
CA TRP A 532 -3.64 12.65 44.33
C TRP A 532 -3.24 13.97 44.98
N VAL A 533 -4.09 14.50 45.86
CA VAL A 533 -3.79 15.70 46.64
C VAL A 533 -3.92 15.36 48.11
N ASN A 534 -2.88 15.63 48.90
CA ASN A 534 -2.85 15.37 50.35
C ASN A 534 -3.22 13.93 50.74
N GLY A 535 -2.83 12.94 49.91
CA GLY A 535 -3.10 11.52 50.17
C GLY A 535 -4.49 11.02 49.76
N HIS A 536 -5.35 11.88 49.21
CA HIS A 536 -6.67 11.52 48.71
C HIS A 536 -6.74 11.60 47.18
N PHE A 537 -7.40 10.61 46.57
CA PHE A 537 -7.67 10.61 45.14
C PHE A 537 -8.96 11.38 44.84
N GLY A 538 -8.91 12.33 43.90
CA GLY A 538 -10.05 13.16 43.55
C GLY A 538 -9.87 13.93 42.25
N MET A 539 -10.93 14.62 41.83
CA MET A 539 -10.87 15.56 40.71
C MET A 539 -10.07 16.80 41.14
N LEU A 540 -9.13 17.20 40.31
CA LEU A 540 -8.30 18.37 40.49
C LEU A 540 -9.08 19.60 39.99
N ASN A 541 -9.10 20.66 40.80
CA ASN A 541 -9.65 21.94 40.39
C ASN A 541 -8.50 22.84 39.96
N PHE A 542 -8.56 23.30 38.72
CA PHE A 542 -7.59 24.22 38.13
C PHE A 542 -8.09 25.67 38.09
N ASP A 543 -9.34 25.91 38.52
CA ASP A 543 -9.99 27.22 38.45
C ASP A 543 -9.21 28.30 39.23
N GLY A 544 -8.86 29.39 38.53
CA GLY A 544 -8.17 30.54 39.11
C GLY A 544 -6.68 30.33 39.43
N LEU A 545 -6.07 29.22 39.00
CA LEU A 545 -4.64 28.97 39.13
C LEU A 545 -3.88 29.45 37.89
N GLU A 546 -2.80 30.20 38.09
CA GLU A 546 -1.90 30.65 37.02
C GLU A 546 -0.43 30.42 37.39
N GLY A 547 0.43 30.32 36.37
CA GLY A 547 1.87 30.21 36.53
C GLY A 547 2.31 29.00 37.35
N ALA A 548 3.21 29.22 38.32
CA ALA A 548 3.80 28.13 39.13
C ALA A 548 2.76 27.37 39.97
N ALA A 549 1.66 28.01 40.36
CA ALA A 549 0.59 27.36 41.14
C ALA A 549 -0.20 26.35 40.29
N MET A 550 -0.46 26.70 39.02
CA MET A 550 -1.07 25.78 38.06
C MET A 550 -0.13 24.61 37.75
N GLU A 551 1.16 24.87 37.54
CA GLU A 551 2.14 23.83 37.26
C GLU A 551 2.29 22.83 38.42
N ALA A 552 2.25 23.31 39.67
CA ALA A 552 2.25 22.46 40.85
C ALA A 552 0.99 21.59 40.94
N ALA A 553 -0.19 22.14 40.67
CA ALA A 553 -1.44 21.39 40.65
C ALA A 553 -1.46 20.32 39.55
N GLN A 554 -0.95 20.64 38.36
CA GLN A 554 -0.83 19.69 37.26
C GLN A 554 0.16 18.56 37.54
N ALA A 555 1.22 18.79 38.31
CA ALA A 555 2.17 17.74 38.71
C ALA A 555 1.53 16.63 39.57
N GLU A 556 0.33 16.86 40.13
CA GLU A 556 -0.40 15.87 40.91
C GLU A 556 -1.39 15.02 40.10
N CYS A 557 -1.63 15.34 38.82
CA CYS A 557 -2.50 14.51 37.96
C CYS A 557 -1.89 13.14 37.67
N ILE A 558 -2.74 12.15 37.40
CA ILE A 558 -2.29 10.79 37.05
C ILE A 558 -1.35 10.84 35.84
N LEU A 559 -1.67 11.68 34.85
CA LEU A 559 -0.88 11.79 33.63
C LEU A 559 0.55 12.27 33.91
N ALA A 560 0.73 13.20 34.86
CA ALA A 560 2.05 13.65 35.27
C ALA A 560 2.86 12.54 35.95
N LYS A 561 2.24 11.70 36.79
CA LYS A 561 2.92 10.55 37.41
C LYS A 561 3.37 9.52 36.37
N ILE A 562 2.50 9.20 35.39
CA ILE A 562 2.85 8.32 34.25
C ILE A 562 3.95 8.94 33.40
N GLY A 563 3.85 10.25 33.13
CA GLY A 563 4.85 11.02 32.39
C GLY A 563 6.22 10.95 33.04
N ASN A 564 6.31 11.15 34.36
CA ASN A 564 7.56 11.07 35.11
C ASN A 564 8.19 9.66 35.10
N LEU A 565 7.36 8.60 35.08
CA LEU A 565 7.84 7.21 34.96
C LEU A 565 8.52 6.91 33.61
N ILE A 566 8.14 7.62 32.55
CA ILE A 566 8.62 7.38 31.18
C ILE A 566 9.66 8.45 30.76
N ALA A 567 9.64 9.64 31.37
CA ALA A 567 10.48 10.78 31.01
C ALA A 567 11.99 10.48 31.00
N TRP A 568 12.46 9.58 31.86
CA TRP A 568 13.88 9.18 31.91
C TRP A 568 14.37 8.59 30.57
N ILE A 569 13.50 7.91 29.82
CA ILE A 569 13.82 7.35 28.49
C ILE A 569 14.18 8.47 27.50
N PHE A 570 13.59 9.65 27.65
CA PHE A 570 13.79 10.79 26.76
C PHE A 570 14.85 11.78 27.24
N THR A 571 15.45 11.53 28.41
CA THR A 571 16.55 12.36 28.93
C THR A 571 17.75 12.41 27.97
N PRO A 572 18.20 11.29 27.34
CA PRO A 572 19.27 11.34 26.36
C PRO A 572 18.94 12.08 25.06
N LEU A 573 17.66 12.41 24.81
CA LEU A 573 17.17 13.15 23.64
C LEU A 573 17.03 14.65 23.91
N GLY A 574 17.29 15.09 25.15
CA GLY A 574 17.31 16.50 25.54
C GLY A 574 16.00 17.05 26.10
N TRP A 575 14.96 16.21 26.20
CA TRP A 575 13.62 16.61 26.65
C TRP A 575 13.02 15.61 27.64
N GLY A 576 13.84 15.11 28.57
CA GLY A 576 13.43 14.21 29.66
C GLY A 576 12.53 14.83 30.73
N ASN A 577 11.59 15.68 30.33
CA ASN A 577 10.57 16.29 31.17
C ASN A 577 9.24 15.56 30.98
N TRP A 578 8.47 15.38 32.05
CA TRP A 578 7.18 14.72 32.00
C TRP A 578 6.19 15.41 31.04
N LYS A 579 6.20 16.74 30.93
CA LYS A 579 5.33 17.49 29.99
C LYS A 579 5.61 17.08 28.54
N MET A 580 6.90 17.00 28.18
CA MET A 580 7.35 16.62 26.83
C MET A 580 7.09 15.14 26.56
N ALA A 581 7.34 14.27 27.55
CA ALA A 581 7.05 12.84 27.45
C ALA A 581 5.54 12.58 27.26
N VAL A 582 4.70 13.27 28.04
CA VAL A 582 3.24 13.20 27.92
C VAL A 582 2.79 13.71 26.56
N ALA A 583 3.26 14.88 26.11
CA ALA A 583 2.94 15.41 24.79
C ALA A 583 3.33 14.45 23.65
N ALA A 584 4.49 13.79 23.74
CA ALA A 584 4.90 12.78 22.76
C ALA A 584 3.99 11.54 22.77
N ILE A 585 3.51 11.12 23.95
CA ILE A 585 2.61 9.96 24.11
C ILE A 585 1.20 10.30 23.64
N THR A 586 0.64 11.45 24.01
CA THR A 586 -0.67 11.90 23.52
C THR A 586 -0.64 12.12 22.01
N GLY A 587 0.51 12.52 21.46
CA GLY A 587 0.78 12.55 20.02
C GLY A 587 0.66 11.20 19.29
N LEU A 588 0.72 10.06 20.00
CA LEU A 588 0.46 8.73 19.41
C LEU A 588 -1.03 8.47 19.24
N VAL A 589 -1.90 9.12 20.00
CA VAL A 589 -3.35 9.05 19.79
C VAL A 589 -3.69 9.77 18.48
N ALA A 590 -3.32 11.04 18.41
CA ALA A 590 -3.51 11.94 17.29
C ALA A 590 -2.34 12.95 17.32
N LYS A 591 -1.73 13.22 16.17
CA LYS A 591 -0.48 14.01 16.09
C LYS A 591 -0.76 15.49 16.29
N GLU A 592 -1.90 15.96 15.83
CA GLU A 592 -2.45 17.29 16.01
C GLU A 592 -2.65 17.63 17.51
N ASN A 593 -2.97 16.63 18.34
CA ASN A 593 -3.20 16.83 19.78
C ASN A 593 -1.95 17.25 20.55
N VAL A 594 -0.75 17.16 19.97
CA VAL A 594 0.49 17.59 20.65
C VAL A 594 0.43 19.07 21.02
N VAL A 595 -0.06 19.92 20.11
CA VAL A 595 -0.17 21.37 20.35
C VAL A 595 -1.22 21.65 21.43
N GLY A 596 -2.40 21.04 21.33
CA GLY A 596 -3.45 21.17 22.36
C GLY A 596 -3.04 20.62 23.73
N THR A 597 -2.26 19.52 23.76
CA THR A 597 -1.69 18.99 25.00
C THR A 597 -0.72 19.99 25.62
N PHE A 598 0.14 20.64 24.82
CA PHE A 598 0.99 21.70 25.35
C PHE A 598 0.18 22.90 25.83
N GLY A 599 -0.89 23.30 25.13
CA GLY A 599 -1.82 24.32 25.59
C GLY A 599 -2.34 24.05 27.00
N GLN A 600 -2.88 22.86 27.21
CA GLN A 600 -3.36 22.42 28.52
C GLN A 600 -2.24 22.40 29.58
N LEU A 601 -1.07 21.86 29.24
CA LEU A 601 0.09 21.76 30.17
C LEU A 601 0.79 23.09 30.48
N PHE A 602 0.55 24.12 29.67
CA PHE A 602 1.08 25.48 29.84
C PHE A 602 0.02 26.48 30.34
N GLY A 603 -1.23 26.02 30.48
CA GLY A 603 -2.29 26.76 31.15
C GLY A 603 -3.19 27.61 30.25
N PHE A 604 -3.26 27.28 28.97
CA PHE A 604 -4.12 27.95 28.01
C PHE A 604 -5.36 27.10 27.74
N ALA A 605 -6.54 27.73 27.82
CA ALA A 605 -7.84 27.07 27.59
C ALA A 605 -8.05 26.74 26.11
N GLU A 606 -7.63 27.64 25.21
CA GLU A 606 -7.62 27.44 23.76
C GLU A 606 -6.27 27.89 23.21
N VAL A 607 -5.78 27.16 22.21
CA VAL A 607 -4.50 27.39 21.55
C VAL A 607 -4.71 27.20 20.06
N ALA A 608 -4.24 28.16 19.26
CA ALA A 608 -4.30 28.07 17.81
C ALA A 608 -3.58 26.80 17.30
N GLU A 609 -3.89 26.35 16.07
CA GLU A 609 -3.26 25.14 15.52
C GLU A 609 -1.72 25.23 15.44
N ASP A 610 -1.16 26.44 15.28
CA ASP A 610 0.29 26.69 15.27
C ASP A 610 0.89 26.99 16.67
N GLY A 611 0.02 27.10 17.68
CA GLY A 611 0.35 27.29 19.08
C GLY A 611 1.05 28.59 19.44
N THR A 612 0.78 29.68 18.71
CA THR A 612 1.41 31.00 18.96
C THR A 612 1.40 31.44 20.42
N GLU A 613 0.35 31.09 21.17
CA GLU A 613 0.14 31.44 22.57
C GLU A 613 1.17 30.79 23.50
N ILE A 614 1.65 29.59 23.15
CA ILE A 614 2.60 28.81 23.97
C ILE A 614 4.06 28.97 23.55
N TRP A 615 4.36 29.73 22.49
CA TRP A 615 5.72 29.83 21.94
C TRP A 615 6.75 30.28 22.97
N GLY A 616 6.43 31.31 23.77
CA GLY A 616 7.34 31.84 24.79
C GLY A 616 7.67 30.83 25.89
N GLN A 617 6.67 30.10 26.39
CA GLN A 617 6.87 29.07 27.41
C GLN A 617 7.64 27.86 26.86
N LEU A 618 7.30 27.45 25.63
CA LEU A 618 7.97 26.33 24.98
C LEU A 618 9.45 26.64 24.71
N ALA A 619 9.75 27.84 24.22
CA ALA A 619 11.12 28.32 24.00
C ALA A 619 11.95 28.34 25.29
N GLY A 620 11.35 28.70 26.43
CA GLY A 620 12.01 28.64 27.74
C GLY A 620 12.23 27.22 28.27
N SER A 621 11.47 26.23 27.79
CA SER A 621 11.49 24.85 28.29
C SER A 621 12.47 23.91 27.58
N MET A 622 12.96 24.27 26.38
CA MET A 622 13.81 23.41 25.55
C MET A 622 14.98 24.18 24.94
N THR A 623 16.13 23.51 24.80
CA THR A 623 17.20 24.02 23.93
C THR A 623 16.84 23.84 22.46
N VAL A 624 17.51 24.58 21.56
CA VAL A 624 17.31 24.46 20.11
C VAL A 624 17.52 23.02 19.61
N ALA A 625 18.58 22.35 20.08
CA ALA A 625 18.86 20.95 19.74
C ALA A 625 17.79 19.99 20.29
N ALA A 626 17.28 20.23 21.50
CA ALA A 626 16.22 19.43 22.10
C ALA A 626 14.88 19.62 21.36
N GLY A 627 14.53 20.84 20.96
CA GLY A 627 13.32 21.13 20.20
C GLY A 627 13.32 20.44 18.82
N TYR A 628 14.45 20.47 18.11
CA TYR A 628 14.56 19.74 16.82
C TYR A 628 14.57 18.22 17.00
N SER A 629 15.21 17.71 18.07
CA SER A 629 15.13 16.30 18.46
C SER A 629 13.69 15.86 18.74
N PHE A 630 12.92 16.67 19.47
CA PHE A 630 11.50 16.42 19.74
C PHE A 630 10.67 16.40 18.45
N LEU A 631 10.93 17.34 17.53
CA LEU A 631 10.29 17.37 16.21
C LEU A 631 10.54 16.09 15.43
N VAL A 632 11.80 15.67 15.30
CA VAL A 632 12.18 14.48 14.52
C VAL A 632 11.68 13.20 15.18
N PHE A 633 11.66 13.13 16.52
CA PHE A 633 11.07 12.00 17.23
C PHE A 633 9.59 11.86 16.86
N ASN A 634 8.81 12.94 16.98
CA ASN A 634 7.38 12.92 16.67
C ASN A 634 7.08 12.70 15.19
N LEU A 635 8.02 13.08 14.32
CA LEU A 635 7.97 12.84 12.89
C LEU A 635 8.11 11.35 12.53
N LEU A 636 9.11 10.67 13.11
CA LEU A 636 9.51 9.33 12.71
C LEU A 636 8.96 8.21 13.61
N CYS A 637 8.50 8.53 14.82
CA CYS A 637 8.02 7.51 15.75
C CYS A 637 6.73 6.85 15.25
N ALA A 638 6.19 5.92 16.03
CA ALA A 638 4.94 5.25 15.72
C ALA A 638 3.86 6.28 15.30
N PRO A 639 3.10 5.98 14.23
CA PRO A 639 2.09 6.89 13.72
C PRO A 639 0.89 6.93 14.67
N CYS A 640 -0.12 7.74 14.35
CA CYS A 640 -1.33 7.81 15.18
C CYS A 640 -2.01 6.43 15.32
N PHE A 641 -2.80 6.22 16.38
CA PHE A 641 -3.48 4.95 16.64
C PHE A 641 -4.35 4.48 15.48
N ALA A 642 -4.96 5.42 14.75
CA ALA A 642 -5.72 5.12 13.54
C ALA A 642 -4.84 4.46 12.46
N ALA A 643 -3.62 4.99 12.24
CA ALA A 643 -2.66 4.43 11.29
C ALA A 643 -2.06 3.11 11.80
N MET A 644 -1.83 2.96 13.10
CA MET A 644 -1.45 1.66 13.68
C MET A 644 -2.53 0.59 13.48
N GLY A 645 -3.81 0.97 13.60
CA GLY A 645 -4.94 0.10 13.29
C GLY A 645 -4.95 -0.34 11.82
N ALA A 646 -4.60 0.57 10.90
CA ALA A 646 -4.42 0.25 9.48
C ALA A 646 -3.23 -0.70 9.27
N ILE A 647 -2.07 -0.45 9.89
CA ILE A 647 -0.88 -1.32 9.83
C ILE A 647 -1.23 -2.74 10.31
N LYS A 648 -1.90 -2.87 11.46
CA LYS A 648 -2.31 -4.16 12.01
C LYS A 648 -3.18 -4.95 11.04
N ARG A 649 -4.16 -4.28 10.41
CA ARG A 649 -5.07 -4.88 9.43
C ARG A 649 -4.35 -5.30 8.15
N GLU A 650 -3.48 -4.45 7.63
CA GLU A 650 -2.76 -4.74 6.37
C GLU A 650 -1.67 -5.80 6.55
N MET A 651 -1.01 -5.86 7.71
CA MET A 651 -0.02 -6.89 8.02
C MET A 651 -0.63 -8.26 8.36
N ASN A 652 -1.89 -8.27 8.83
CA ASN A 652 -2.63 -9.48 9.22
C ASN A 652 -1.86 -10.45 10.15
N ASN A 653 -0.92 -9.91 10.95
CA ASN A 653 -0.08 -10.69 11.85
C ASN A 653 0.44 -9.79 12.99
N ALA A 654 0.19 -10.20 14.25
CA ALA A 654 0.57 -9.43 15.42
C ALA A 654 2.09 -9.29 15.61
N LYS A 655 2.88 -10.30 15.22
CA LYS A 655 4.35 -10.24 15.30
C LYS A 655 4.89 -9.17 14.35
N TRP A 656 4.37 -9.13 13.13
CA TRP A 656 4.73 -8.12 12.14
C TRP A 656 4.28 -6.72 12.55
N PHE A 657 3.09 -6.59 13.13
CA PHE A 657 2.62 -5.33 13.69
C PHE A 657 3.59 -4.77 14.74
N TRP A 658 3.92 -5.56 15.77
CA TRP A 658 4.85 -5.09 16.82
C TRP A 658 6.26 -4.84 16.30
N PHE A 659 6.73 -5.62 15.33
CA PHE A 659 8.00 -5.36 14.65
C PHE A 659 7.99 -4.02 13.92
N ALA A 660 6.91 -3.68 13.22
CA ALA A 660 6.74 -2.40 12.52
C ALA A 660 6.79 -1.21 13.48
N ILE A 661 5.98 -1.25 14.54
CA ILE A 661 5.94 -0.18 15.55
C ILE A 661 7.28 -0.08 16.28
N GLY A 662 7.87 -1.21 16.66
CA GLY A 662 9.19 -1.26 17.30
C GLY A 662 10.27 -0.66 16.41
N TYR A 663 10.30 -1.01 15.12
CA TYR A 663 11.24 -0.46 14.15
C TYR A 663 11.12 1.07 14.03
N GLN A 664 9.90 1.58 13.88
CA GLN A 664 9.64 3.03 13.78
C GLN A 664 10.09 3.77 15.03
N CYS A 665 9.74 3.27 16.22
CA CYS A 665 10.14 3.87 17.49
C CYS A 665 11.66 3.83 17.71
N VAL A 666 12.32 2.71 17.41
CA VAL A 666 13.78 2.58 17.56
C VAL A 666 14.50 3.51 16.59
N LEU A 667 14.07 3.56 15.32
CA LEU A 667 14.64 4.47 14.33
C LEU A 667 14.47 5.93 14.76
N ALA A 668 13.27 6.33 15.16
CA ALA A 668 12.99 7.68 15.65
C ALA A 668 13.85 8.04 16.85
N TYR A 669 14.00 7.12 17.81
CA TYR A 669 14.83 7.33 18.99
C TYR A 669 16.30 7.52 18.64
N ILE A 670 16.87 6.64 17.80
CA ILE A 670 18.28 6.72 17.38
C ILE A 670 18.55 8.02 16.64
N VAL A 671 17.70 8.40 15.67
CA VAL A 671 17.88 9.62 14.88
C VAL A 671 17.78 10.86 15.79
N SER A 672 16.80 10.90 16.68
CA SER A 672 16.61 12.03 17.60
C SER A 672 17.75 12.17 18.61
N LEU A 673 18.26 11.04 19.13
CA LEU A 673 19.43 11.02 20.00
C LEU A 673 20.65 11.58 19.27
N CYS A 674 20.90 11.14 18.03
CA CYS A 674 22.03 11.62 17.24
C CYS A 674 21.92 13.13 16.98
N ILE A 675 20.73 13.62 16.62
CA ILE A 675 20.46 15.05 16.42
C ILE A 675 20.73 15.84 17.69
N TYR A 676 20.22 15.41 18.84
CA TYR A 676 20.41 16.14 20.09
C TYR A 676 21.88 16.18 20.52
N GLN A 677 22.55 15.02 20.54
CA GLN A 677 23.91 14.91 21.07
C GLN A 677 24.92 15.64 20.16
N ILE A 678 24.78 15.50 18.83
CA ILE A 678 25.69 16.16 17.87
C ILE A 678 25.33 17.64 17.72
N GLY A 679 24.04 17.97 17.71
CA GLY A 679 23.58 19.36 17.68
C GLY A 679 24.08 20.14 18.90
N THR A 680 24.00 19.54 20.10
CA THR A 680 24.53 20.13 21.33
C THR A 680 26.05 20.31 21.26
N LEU A 681 26.80 19.33 20.75
CA LEU A 681 28.25 19.45 20.52
C LEU A 681 28.58 20.57 19.53
N ALA A 682 27.86 20.65 18.41
CA ALA A 682 28.08 21.67 17.38
C ALA A 682 27.77 23.10 17.86
N MET A 683 26.86 23.24 18.82
CA MET A 683 26.51 24.51 19.46
C MET A 683 27.43 24.86 20.65
N GLY A 684 28.57 24.17 20.81
CA GLY A 684 29.57 24.46 21.85
C GLY A 684 29.36 23.72 23.18
N GLY A 685 28.47 22.72 23.21
CA GLY A 685 28.26 21.86 24.38
C GLY A 685 29.41 20.87 24.61
N GLY A 686 29.49 20.32 25.83
CA GLY A 686 30.54 19.39 26.23
C GLY A 686 30.47 18.02 25.54
N PHE A 687 31.63 17.42 25.27
CA PHE A 687 31.75 16.05 24.79
C PHE A 687 31.58 15.06 25.96
N GLY A 688 30.63 14.13 25.87
CA GLY A 688 30.31 13.18 26.93
C GLY A 688 29.94 11.78 26.42
N LEU A 689 29.50 10.91 27.34
CA LEU A 689 29.11 9.52 27.02
C LEU A 689 27.99 9.46 25.97
N GLY A 690 27.00 10.35 26.05
CA GLY A 690 25.90 10.43 25.07
C GLY A 690 26.39 10.74 23.65
N THR A 691 27.42 11.57 23.52
CA THR A 691 28.05 11.92 22.24
C THR A 691 28.82 10.73 21.66
N ILE A 692 29.53 9.97 22.49
CA ILE A 692 30.21 8.72 22.08
C ILE A 692 29.18 7.71 21.56
N VAL A 693 28.08 7.51 22.29
CA VAL A 693 27.00 6.61 21.87
C VAL A 693 26.40 7.06 20.54
N ALA A 694 26.17 8.36 20.34
CA ALA A 694 25.68 8.91 19.08
C ALA A 694 26.62 8.59 17.91
N PHE A 695 27.94 8.78 18.06
CA PHE A 695 28.91 8.43 17.03
C PHE A 695 28.92 6.93 16.70
N ILE A 696 28.85 6.06 17.72
CA ILE A 696 28.77 4.60 17.53
C ILE A 696 27.50 4.22 16.76
N LEU A 697 26.35 4.81 17.12
CA LEU A 697 25.09 4.56 16.44
C LEU A 697 25.12 5.02 14.97
N ILE A 698 25.74 6.17 14.68
CA ILE A 698 25.96 6.62 13.29
C ILE A 698 26.86 5.66 12.54
N LEU A 699 27.99 5.24 13.12
CA LEU A 699 28.89 4.26 12.49
C LEU A 699 28.16 2.94 12.21
N GLY A 700 27.34 2.48 13.15
CA GLY A 700 26.48 1.29 12.97
C GLY A 700 25.44 1.49 11.86
N PHE A 701 24.79 2.65 11.81
CA PHE A 701 23.80 2.99 10.79
C PHE A 701 24.44 3.06 9.39
N VAL A 702 25.58 3.72 9.26
CA VAL A 702 26.39 3.80 8.04
C VAL A 702 26.85 2.40 7.62
N TYR A 703 27.34 1.59 8.56
CA TYR A 703 27.70 0.20 8.28
C TYR A 703 26.51 -0.60 7.73
N LEU A 704 25.33 -0.51 8.33
CA LEU A 704 24.12 -1.19 7.83
C LEU A 704 23.73 -0.69 6.43
N LEU A 705 23.89 0.60 6.17
CA LEU A 705 23.58 1.22 4.88
C LEU A 705 24.55 0.77 3.77
N PHE A 706 25.84 0.58 4.06
CA PHE A 706 26.86 0.21 3.07
C PHE A 706 27.25 -1.28 3.05
N ARG A 707 26.76 -2.09 4.00
CA ARG A 707 27.05 -3.53 4.06
C ARG A 707 26.73 -4.22 2.72
N PRO A 708 27.63 -5.06 2.16
CA PRO A 708 27.40 -5.73 0.89
C PRO A 708 26.25 -6.74 0.98
N TYR A 709 25.53 -6.88 -0.12
CA TYR A 709 24.40 -7.80 -0.27
C TYR A 709 24.92 -9.24 -0.28
N LYS A 710 24.44 -10.09 0.63
CA LYS A 710 24.94 -11.48 0.70
C LYS A 710 24.47 -12.36 -0.47
N GLU A 711 23.36 -12.03 -1.12
CA GLU A 711 22.78 -12.81 -2.24
C GLU A 711 23.15 -12.28 -3.64
N SER A 712 23.87 -11.16 -3.75
CA SER A 712 24.23 -10.51 -5.04
C SER A 712 25.33 -11.23 -5.83
N LYS A 713 25.79 -12.42 -5.42
CA LYS A 713 26.87 -13.12 -6.13
C LYS A 713 26.42 -13.84 -7.42
N THR A 714 25.15 -13.79 -7.79
CA THR A 714 24.63 -14.57 -8.93
C THR A 714 24.68 -13.86 -10.29
N LEU A 715 24.87 -12.54 -10.39
CA LEU A 715 25.01 -11.89 -11.71
C LEU A 715 25.97 -10.69 -11.67
N ASN A 716 27.27 -10.95 -11.86
CA ASN A 716 28.22 -9.93 -12.32
C ASN A 716 28.32 -10.00 -13.85
N VAL A 717 27.27 -9.61 -14.57
CA VAL A 717 27.38 -9.38 -16.01
C VAL A 717 28.08 -8.04 -16.20
N ASN A 718 29.31 -8.12 -16.71
CA ASN A 718 30.16 -6.96 -16.97
C ASN A 718 29.66 -6.27 -18.24
N VAL A 719 28.86 -5.20 -18.07
CA VAL A 719 28.20 -4.43 -19.15
C VAL A 719 29.17 -3.88 -20.22
N ARG A 720 30.50 -3.95 -19.99
CA ARG A 720 31.52 -3.57 -20.98
C ARG A 720 31.80 -4.62 -22.05
N SER A 721 31.46 -5.90 -21.88
CA SER A 721 31.73 -6.91 -22.93
C SER A 721 30.72 -6.91 -24.07
N VAL A 722 29.51 -6.40 -23.85
CA VAL A 722 28.41 -6.43 -24.85
C VAL A 722 28.49 -5.24 -25.84
N ALA A 723 29.23 -4.18 -25.52
CA ALA A 723 29.44 -3.06 -26.44
C ALA A 723 30.50 -3.32 -27.54
N GLY A 724 31.08 -4.53 -27.59
CA GLY A 724 32.16 -4.90 -28.50
C GLY A 724 31.80 -5.88 -29.61
N ALA A 725 30.61 -6.47 -29.62
CA ALA A 725 30.17 -7.35 -30.71
C ALA A 725 29.32 -6.55 -31.70
N LYS A 726 29.90 -6.31 -32.88
CA LYS A 726 29.27 -5.65 -34.03
C LYS A 726 28.09 -6.43 -34.57
#